data_AF-A0A850AHD2-F1
#
_entry.id   AF-A0A850AHD2-F1
#
_cell.length_a   1.000
_cell.length_b   1.000
_cell.length_c   1.000
_cell.angle_alpha   90.00
_cell.angle_beta   90.00
_cell.angle_gamma   90.00
#
_symmetry.space_group_name_H-M   'P 1'
#
loop_
_entity.id
_entity.type
_entity.pdbx_description
1 polymer ?
#
loop_
_entity_poly.entity_id
_entity_poly.type
_entity_poly.pdbx_seq_one_letter_code
_entity_poly.pdbx_strand_id
1 'polypeptide(L)'
;MKNLFLTVLASCLFFSALAQERETPYQEGELLIQFLPRADIEAFENDYTFLELRAKKLLSRRMNIWLFEYNPARATGEEAVAAVYQHRDVLLAQLNHFVTLRGESSDAKTTPPAIEQTFPNDPQFPNQWALNNTGQTGGTPDADIDAPEAWDIATGGVTKLGDEIIVAVIDGGGELTHSDLSFWKNIHEIPNNGIDDDNNGYVDDYNGWNAYSSTGNVPSSSHGTHVSGIAAAKGNNALGVSGVNWNAKVMPIAGSSGTESIVVEAYGYALEQRARYNETNGTFGAFVVVTNSSFGVDFGDPANFPIWCAMYDSMGAQGILSCGATANLNINIDIEGDIPTACPSDYLLSVTNTTSNDLKNSGAAYGLTTIDLGAPGTSILNTDVGNSYSSKTGTSMASPTVAGAVALLYAAASPGLIQIYKDNPAETALLFKQWIMDGTDPIPSLQGITVTGGRLNVYNSAVLVQSFADSLDPNPPANITAYSDYTTPASMQLAWDDPTHYAGGDPLLPGEFTIEIQRDSVPVASIPGGAEQYTDMGLNDGQLYTYRLYAKVIATDSTSEALEVSWHAGGSPVPAAPANLACAATATSAILTWEDPTAQEDGTPLDDLDHINIYRNGSLAGSAPPGAQTYTDNPPPGFTYTYTVRAVDDETPPNLSAPGNAVECFVGSTPNFLVWVGPDATGASAASGDSIFDALVANGKSSFLTNDLFEFGADLSIYDAIFVVLGIFPNNHEIVSGDPEGQALQSYLQNGGSIYLEGGDCFNYDPETGGY
;
A
#
# COMPACT_ATOMS: atom_id res chain seq x y z
N MET A 1 -22.71 -12.51 80.33
CA MET A 1 -23.33 -11.16 80.40
C MET A 1 -23.85 -10.87 79.00
N LYS A 2 -25.13 -11.17 78.74
CA LYS A 2 -26.24 -10.21 78.53
C LYS A 2 -26.02 -9.37 77.26
N ASN A 3 -26.68 -9.75 76.15
CA ASN A 3 -27.89 -9.10 75.57
C ASN A 3 -27.57 -7.72 74.95
N LEU A 4 -27.96 -7.35 73.72
CA LEU A 4 -29.36 -7.24 73.29
C LEU A 4 -29.45 -6.81 71.78
N PHE A 5 -30.19 -7.58 70.98
CA PHE A 5 -31.18 -7.25 69.92
C PHE A 5 -31.17 -5.92 69.11
N LEU A 6 -31.29 -6.11 67.77
CA LEU A 6 -32.23 -5.51 66.79
C LEU A 6 -32.13 -4.01 66.41
N THR A 7 -31.91 -3.69 65.12
CA THR A 7 -32.93 -3.05 64.23
C THR A 7 -32.47 -2.91 62.77
N VAL A 8 -33.45 -3.05 61.88
CA VAL A 8 -33.44 -2.94 60.41
C VAL A 8 -33.38 -1.47 59.97
N LEU A 9 -32.62 -1.14 58.92
CA LEU A 9 -33.02 -0.10 57.96
C LEU A 9 -32.44 -0.40 56.57
N ALA A 10 -33.35 -0.57 55.60
CA ALA A 10 -33.05 -0.66 54.18
C ALA A 10 -32.77 0.73 53.62
N SER A 11 -31.79 0.86 52.73
CA SER A 11 -31.61 1.99 51.82
C SER A 11 -30.83 1.52 50.57
N CYS A 12 -31.60 1.00 49.62
CA CYS A 12 -31.55 1.24 48.18
C CYS A 12 -30.40 2.10 47.59
N LEU A 13 -29.92 1.62 46.43
CA LEU A 13 -29.42 2.37 45.24
C LEU A 13 -27.93 2.79 45.27
N PHE A 14 -27.06 2.61 44.26
CA PHE A 14 -27.16 2.19 42.86
C PHE A 14 -25.83 1.48 42.50
N PHE A 15 -25.88 0.32 41.86
CA PHE A 15 -24.81 -0.13 40.97
C PHE A 15 -25.03 0.61 39.64
N SER A 16 -24.25 1.66 39.37
CA SER A 16 -24.09 2.16 38.01
C SER A 16 -23.04 1.29 37.33
N ALA A 17 -23.51 0.25 36.63
CA ALA A 17 -22.74 -0.29 35.52
C ALA A 17 -22.61 0.85 34.50
N LEU A 18 -21.39 1.37 34.33
CA LEU A 18 -21.06 2.16 33.15
C LEU A 18 -21.08 1.18 31.97
N ALA A 19 -22.24 1.09 31.31
CA ALA A 19 -22.27 0.67 29.92
C ALA A 19 -21.49 1.74 29.14
N GLN A 20 -20.34 1.37 28.63
CA GLN A 20 -19.64 2.16 27.61
C GLN A 20 -20.47 2.00 26.34
N GLU A 21 -21.31 2.99 26.01
CA GLU A 21 -21.92 3.09 24.69
C GLU A 21 -20.75 3.14 23.68
N ARG A 22 -20.60 2.09 22.87
CA ARG A 22 -19.74 2.13 21.69
C ARG A 22 -20.43 3.05 20.69
N GLU A 23 -19.81 4.16 20.33
CA GLU A 23 -20.22 4.93 19.15
C GLU A 23 -20.16 4.01 17.92
N THR A 24 -21.25 3.92 17.17
CA THR A 24 -21.31 3.12 15.94
C THR A 24 -20.50 3.81 14.83
N PRO A 25 -19.71 3.09 14.02
CA PRO A 25 -18.85 3.68 12.97
C PRO A 25 -19.64 4.23 11.76
N TYR A 26 -20.94 4.41 11.92
CA TYR A 26 -21.90 4.83 10.91
C TYR A 26 -23.01 5.67 11.55
N GLN A 27 -23.64 6.52 10.74
CA GLN A 27 -24.77 7.32 11.15
C GLN A 27 -25.99 6.42 11.41
N GLU A 28 -26.33 6.25 12.69
CA GLU A 28 -27.49 5.45 13.09
C GLU A 28 -28.79 6.04 12.50
N GLY A 29 -29.65 5.16 11.98
CA GLY A 29 -30.88 5.56 11.28
C GLY A 29 -30.68 5.90 9.80
N GLU A 30 -29.50 5.69 9.21
CA GLU A 30 -29.27 5.95 7.78
C GLU A 30 -28.69 4.76 7.00
N LEU A 31 -29.12 4.61 5.75
CA LEU A 31 -28.71 3.55 4.82
C LEU A 31 -28.32 4.12 3.45
N LEU A 32 -27.30 3.54 2.84
CA LEU A 32 -26.95 3.76 1.45
C LEU A 32 -27.46 2.57 0.64
N ILE A 33 -28.30 2.83 -0.36
CA ILE A 33 -28.95 1.79 -1.15
C ILE A 33 -28.71 2.09 -2.63
N GLN A 34 -28.04 1.17 -3.32
CA GLN A 34 -27.92 1.15 -4.76
C GLN A 34 -29.06 0.35 -5.35
N PHE A 35 -29.76 0.91 -6.33
CA PHE A 35 -30.88 0.26 -6.99
C PHE A 35 -30.55 -0.14 -8.42
N LEU A 36 -31.25 -1.15 -8.93
CA LEU A 36 -31.33 -1.40 -10.36
C LEU A 36 -31.92 -0.17 -11.09
N PRO A 37 -31.57 0.10 -12.36
CA PRO A 37 -32.07 1.27 -13.09
C PRO A 37 -33.60 1.39 -13.17
N ARG A 38 -34.31 0.27 -12.98
CA ARG A 38 -35.78 0.15 -13.03
C ARG A 38 -36.50 0.46 -11.72
N ALA A 39 -35.77 0.68 -10.62
CA ALA A 39 -36.39 0.77 -9.30
C ALA A 39 -37.28 2.01 -9.14
N ASP A 40 -38.49 1.81 -8.64
CA ASP A 40 -39.40 2.89 -8.21
C ASP A 40 -39.17 3.15 -6.72
N ILE A 41 -38.60 4.32 -6.42
CA ILE A 41 -38.19 4.72 -5.08
C ILE A 41 -39.39 5.00 -4.17
N GLU A 42 -40.49 5.54 -4.71
CA GLU A 42 -41.70 5.76 -3.93
C GLU A 42 -42.39 4.43 -3.60
N ALA A 43 -42.42 3.49 -4.53
CA ALA A 43 -42.93 2.15 -4.27
C ALA A 43 -42.10 1.43 -3.20
N PHE A 44 -40.77 1.52 -3.31
CA PHE A 44 -39.83 0.93 -2.37
C PHE A 44 -39.99 1.47 -0.93
N GLU A 45 -40.17 2.79 -0.74
CA GLU A 45 -40.45 3.35 0.59
C GLU A 45 -41.73 2.80 1.23
N ASN A 46 -42.73 2.46 0.43
CA ASN A 46 -43.99 1.92 0.91
C ASN A 46 -43.88 0.46 1.37
N ASP A 47 -42.97 -0.31 0.77
CA ASP A 47 -42.69 -1.70 1.14
C ASP A 47 -42.00 -1.81 2.52
N TYR A 48 -41.27 -0.77 2.93
CA TYR A 48 -40.52 -0.73 4.19
C TYR A 48 -41.10 0.24 5.23
N THR A 49 -42.43 0.43 5.22
CA THR A 49 -43.13 1.27 6.21
C THR A 49 -42.92 0.84 7.67
N PHE A 50 -42.63 -0.44 7.93
CA PHE A 50 -42.33 -0.95 9.28
C PHE A 50 -40.97 -0.46 9.83
N LEU A 51 -40.02 -0.11 8.95
CA LEU A 51 -38.78 0.57 9.28
C LEU A 51 -38.95 2.10 9.31
N GLU A 52 -40.13 2.61 8.91
CA GLU A 52 -40.37 4.03 8.65
C GLU A 52 -39.35 4.60 7.63
N LEU A 53 -38.98 3.79 6.64
CA LEU A 53 -37.92 4.08 5.66
C LEU A 53 -38.32 5.20 4.69
N ARG A 54 -37.46 6.20 4.49
CA ARG A 54 -37.69 7.35 3.60
C ARG A 54 -36.43 7.74 2.82
N ALA A 55 -36.57 8.03 1.53
CA ALA A 55 -35.49 8.49 0.68
C ALA A 55 -35.13 9.92 1.07
N LYS A 56 -33.89 10.08 1.53
CA LYS A 56 -33.36 11.36 1.99
C LYS A 56 -32.70 12.13 0.85
N LYS A 57 -31.94 11.44 -0.01
CA LYS A 57 -31.19 12.08 -1.11
C LYS A 57 -30.74 11.09 -2.18
N LEU A 58 -30.90 11.43 -3.46
CA LEU A 58 -30.19 10.76 -4.55
C LEU A 58 -28.70 11.17 -4.54
N LEU A 59 -27.80 10.22 -4.27
CA LEU A 59 -26.36 10.45 -4.17
C LEU A 59 -25.63 10.32 -5.50
N SER A 60 -26.04 9.35 -6.34
CA SER A 60 -25.47 9.15 -7.68
C SER A 60 -26.55 8.78 -8.68
N ARG A 61 -26.84 9.69 -9.62
CA ARG A 61 -27.85 9.46 -10.67
C ARG A 61 -27.44 8.39 -11.68
N ARG A 62 -26.13 8.27 -11.96
CA ARG A 62 -25.60 7.32 -12.95
C ARG A 62 -25.55 5.89 -12.41
N MET A 63 -25.28 5.74 -11.11
CA MET A 63 -25.21 4.43 -10.45
C MET A 63 -26.50 4.08 -9.70
N ASN A 64 -27.51 4.97 -9.73
CA ASN A 64 -28.77 4.88 -8.99
C ASN A 64 -28.60 4.60 -7.49
N ILE A 65 -27.76 5.39 -6.82
CA ILE A 65 -27.47 5.25 -5.38
C ILE A 65 -28.19 6.34 -4.59
N TRP A 66 -28.93 5.94 -3.56
CA TRP A 66 -29.71 6.80 -2.69
C TRP A 66 -29.28 6.67 -1.23
N LEU A 67 -29.40 7.77 -0.50
CA LEU A 67 -29.39 7.81 0.96
C LEU A 67 -30.83 7.71 1.44
N PHE A 68 -31.07 6.79 2.36
CA PHE A 68 -32.35 6.59 3.05
C PHE A 68 -32.17 6.81 4.55
N GLU A 69 -33.24 7.28 5.19
CA GLU A 69 -33.36 7.30 6.65
C GLU A 69 -34.42 6.30 7.11
N TYR A 70 -34.21 5.69 8.28
CA TYR A 70 -35.14 4.75 8.92
C TYR A 70 -35.17 5.02 10.43
N ASN A 71 -36.16 4.48 11.13
CA ASN A 71 -36.31 4.66 12.57
C ASN A 71 -35.49 3.61 13.35
N PRO A 72 -34.40 4.00 14.03
CA PRO A 72 -33.53 3.05 14.74
C PRO A 72 -34.19 2.40 15.97
N ALA A 73 -35.33 2.93 16.44
CA ALA A 73 -36.13 2.24 17.46
C ALA A 73 -36.91 1.02 16.91
N ARG A 74 -36.93 0.81 15.60
CA ARG A 74 -37.66 -0.28 14.92
C ARG A 74 -36.78 -1.45 14.50
N ALA A 75 -35.52 -1.19 14.19
CA ALA A 75 -34.53 -2.19 13.78
C ALA A 75 -33.12 -1.62 14.03
N THR A 76 -32.14 -2.49 14.29
CA THR A 76 -30.73 -2.07 14.25
C THR A 76 -30.30 -1.76 12.81
N GLY A 77 -29.12 -1.15 12.64
CA GLY A 77 -28.58 -0.88 11.30
C GLY A 77 -28.41 -2.15 10.47
N GLU A 78 -27.87 -3.20 11.07
CA GLU A 78 -27.66 -4.49 10.42
C GLU A 78 -28.99 -5.15 10.03
N GLU A 79 -29.99 -5.09 10.90
CA GLU A 79 -31.33 -5.59 10.62
C GLU A 79 -32.01 -4.80 9.50
N ALA A 80 -31.83 -3.48 9.47
CA ALA A 80 -32.37 -2.61 8.44
C ALA A 80 -31.69 -2.84 7.08
N VAL A 81 -30.36 -2.99 7.03
CA VAL A 81 -29.61 -3.39 5.83
C VAL A 81 -30.09 -4.75 5.34
N ALA A 82 -30.14 -5.76 6.23
CA ALA A 82 -30.57 -7.11 5.87
C ALA A 82 -31.99 -7.13 5.29
N ALA A 83 -32.91 -6.33 5.85
CA ALA A 83 -34.28 -6.24 5.38
C ALA A 83 -34.39 -5.62 3.97
N VAL A 84 -33.63 -4.55 3.69
CA VAL A 84 -33.69 -3.88 2.38
C VAL A 84 -32.84 -4.57 1.30
N TYR A 85 -31.77 -5.27 1.69
CA TYR A 85 -30.91 -6.01 0.78
C TYR A 85 -31.65 -7.16 0.08
N GLN A 86 -32.70 -7.70 0.72
CA GLN A 86 -33.55 -8.73 0.13
C GLN A 86 -34.55 -8.19 -0.91
N HIS A 87 -34.62 -6.88 -1.12
CA HIS A 87 -35.53 -6.30 -2.10
C HIS A 87 -35.03 -6.53 -3.52
N ARG A 88 -35.90 -7.03 -4.40
CA ARG A 88 -35.57 -7.38 -5.81
C ARG A 88 -35.00 -6.25 -6.67
N ASP A 89 -35.19 -5.00 -6.23
CA ASP A 89 -34.77 -3.80 -6.96
C ASP A 89 -33.54 -3.13 -6.31
N VAL A 90 -33.06 -3.67 -5.17
CA VAL A 90 -31.83 -3.26 -4.49
C VAL A 90 -30.68 -4.13 -4.97
N LEU A 91 -29.63 -3.48 -5.49
CA LEU A 91 -28.40 -4.12 -5.96
C LEU A 91 -27.40 -4.29 -4.82
N LEU A 92 -27.24 -3.24 -4.00
CA LEU A 92 -26.38 -3.21 -2.82
C LEU A 92 -27.06 -2.33 -1.75
N ALA A 93 -26.90 -2.71 -0.48
CA ALA A 93 -27.29 -1.88 0.65
C ALA A 93 -26.20 -1.94 1.72
N GLN A 94 -25.87 -0.80 2.31
CA GLN A 94 -24.88 -0.69 3.37
C GLN A 94 -25.24 0.43 4.35
N LEU A 95 -24.61 0.41 5.51
CA LEU A 95 -24.71 1.50 6.49
C LEU A 95 -24.02 2.77 5.97
N ASN A 96 -24.54 3.93 6.36
CA ASN A 96 -23.91 5.22 6.03
C ASN A 96 -22.73 5.49 6.99
N HIS A 97 -21.58 4.90 6.69
CA HIS A 97 -20.37 5.03 7.51
C HIS A 97 -19.83 6.46 7.53
N PHE A 98 -19.31 6.88 8.68
CA PHE A 98 -18.57 8.14 8.75
C PHE A 98 -17.26 7.98 7.96
N VAL A 99 -17.02 8.89 7.02
CA VAL A 99 -15.74 8.99 6.31
C VAL A 99 -14.90 10.09 6.94
N THR A 100 -13.66 9.79 7.29
CA THR A 100 -12.68 10.78 7.77
C THR A 100 -11.68 11.11 6.68
N LEU A 101 -11.31 12.39 6.55
CA LEU A 101 -10.16 12.79 5.76
C LEU A 101 -8.91 12.13 6.35
N ARG A 102 -8.17 11.34 5.56
CA ARG A 102 -6.83 10.92 5.97
C ARG A 102 -5.96 12.18 6.04
N GLY A 103 -5.60 12.58 7.25
CA GLY A 103 -4.64 13.66 7.49
C GLY A 103 -5.21 15.04 7.79
N GLU A 104 -6.43 15.19 8.32
CA GLU A 104 -6.78 16.39 9.11
C GLU A 104 -7.82 16.03 10.19
N SER A 105 -7.39 15.98 11.46
CA SER A 105 -8.31 16.28 12.56
C SER A 105 -7.56 17.01 13.67
N SER A 106 -7.93 18.27 13.86
CA SER A 106 -7.69 19.05 15.07
C SER A 106 -8.23 18.30 16.28
N ASP A 107 -7.35 18.08 17.26
CA ASP A 107 -7.64 17.79 18.66
C ASP A 107 -8.39 16.49 19.00
N ALA A 108 -7.68 15.34 18.96
CA ALA A 108 -7.53 14.40 20.09
C ALA A 108 -6.98 13.03 19.64
N LYS A 109 -5.66 12.86 19.80
CA LYS A 109 -5.03 11.66 20.40
C LYS A 109 -5.74 10.31 20.20
N THR A 110 -5.64 9.72 19.01
CA THR A 110 -5.61 8.26 18.84
C THR A 110 -4.46 7.90 17.90
N THR A 111 -3.40 7.44 18.56
CA THR A 111 -2.28 6.68 18.04
C THR A 111 -2.69 5.75 16.89
N PRO A 112 -1.85 5.56 15.86
CA PRO A 112 -1.88 4.37 15.01
C PRO A 112 -1.88 3.11 15.90
N PRO A 113 -2.12 1.87 15.40
CA PRO A 113 -1.77 0.70 16.22
C PRO A 113 -0.35 0.94 16.75
N ALA A 114 -0.20 1.00 18.07
CA ALA A 114 1.05 1.44 18.69
C ALA A 114 2.13 0.43 18.30
N ILE A 115 2.90 0.77 17.29
CA ILE A 115 4.32 0.45 17.26
C ILE A 115 4.88 1.05 18.56
N GLU A 116 5.46 0.23 19.43
CA GLU A 116 6.11 0.70 20.63
C GLU A 116 7.28 1.61 20.21
N GLN A 117 7.04 2.92 20.11
CA GLN A 117 8.09 3.89 19.82
C GLN A 117 9.20 3.82 20.89
N THR A 118 10.42 3.60 20.44
CA THR A 118 11.60 3.51 21.30
C THR A 118 12.04 4.90 21.72
N PHE A 119 11.78 5.27 22.98
CA PHE A 119 12.24 6.53 23.55
C PHE A 119 13.43 6.33 24.48
N PRO A 120 14.48 7.17 24.41
CA PRO A 120 15.56 7.10 25.37
C PRO A 120 15.13 7.68 26.72
N ASN A 121 15.76 7.21 27.80
CA ASN A 121 15.51 7.71 29.16
C ASN A 121 16.28 9.00 29.52
N ASP A 122 16.84 9.70 28.54
CA ASP A 122 17.69 10.87 28.72
C ASP A 122 16.86 12.10 29.18
N PRO A 123 17.21 12.77 30.30
CA PRO A 123 16.36 13.79 30.91
C PRO A 123 16.06 15.03 30.05
N GLN A 124 16.88 15.34 29.04
CA GLN A 124 16.65 16.46 28.13
C GLN A 124 16.00 16.04 26.80
N PHE A 125 15.84 14.74 26.52
CA PHE A 125 15.20 14.27 25.30
C PHE A 125 13.82 14.89 25.04
N PRO A 126 12.93 15.08 26.04
CA PRO A 126 11.66 15.76 25.81
C PRO A 126 11.80 17.16 25.20
N ASN A 127 12.94 17.84 25.37
CA ASN A 127 13.20 19.16 24.81
C ASN A 127 13.87 19.14 23.42
N GLN A 128 14.23 17.95 22.90
CA GLN A 128 14.90 17.79 21.61
C GLN A 128 13.89 17.66 20.47
N TRP A 129 13.24 18.78 20.14
CA TRP A 129 12.22 18.83 19.07
C TRP A 129 12.72 18.23 17.75
N ALA A 130 14.00 18.42 17.41
CA ALA A 130 14.57 17.94 16.16
C ALA A 130 14.58 16.40 16.02
N LEU A 131 14.47 15.66 17.13
CA LEU A 131 14.38 14.20 17.11
C LEU A 131 12.92 13.74 17.21
N ASN A 132 12.09 14.49 17.95
CA ASN A 132 10.66 14.23 18.13
C ASN A 132 9.96 15.54 18.53
N ASN A 133 9.12 16.08 17.66
CA ASN A 133 8.43 17.33 17.81
C ASN A 133 6.95 17.07 18.08
N THR A 134 6.56 17.27 19.33
CA THR A 134 5.16 17.19 19.77
C THR A 134 4.53 18.57 19.93
N GLY A 135 5.18 19.62 19.39
CA GLY A 135 4.84 21.02 19.60
C GLY A 135 5.39 21.59 20.91
N GLN A 136 6.25 20.85 21.63
CA GLN A 136 6.71 21.19 22.98
C GLN A 136 7.59 22.45 23.05
N THR A 137 8.15 22.88 21.92
CA THR A 137 8.92 24.12 21.80
C THR A 137 8.15 25.25 21.10
N GLY A 138 6.85 25.07 20.86
CA GLY A 138 6.00 25.99 20.11
C GLY A 138 6.14 25.85 18.58
N GLY A 139 6.66 24.71 18.12
CA GLY A 139 6.70 24.32 16.72
C GLY A 139 5.44 23.58 16.24
N THR A 140 5.44 23.17 14.97
CA THR A 140 4.44 22.27 14.39
C THR A 140 4.75 20.83 14.81
N PRO A 141 3.81 20.10 15.42
CA PRO A 141 4.00 18.67 15.67
C PRO A 141 4.38 17.93 14.39
N ASP A 142 5.21 16.89 14.49
CA ASP A 142 5.71 16.07 13.37
C ASP A 142 6.75 16.77 12.46
N ALA A 143 7.07 18.04 12.73
CA ALA A 143 8.20 18.72 12.08
C ALA A 143 9.52 18.35 12.77
N ASP A 144 9.98 17.11 12.57
CA ASP A 144 11.20 16.55 13.19
C ASP A 144 12.00 15.63 12.25
N ILE A 145 12.41 14.41 12.62
CA ILE A 145 13.12 13.47 11.73
C ILE A 145 12.64 12.02 11.92
N ASP A 146 11.58 11.80 12.72
CA ASP A 146 11.05 10.50 13.11
C ASP A 146 12.11 9.59 13.75
N ALA A 147 12.89 10.16 14.68
CA ALA A 147 13.97 9.39 15.31
C ALA A 147 13.45 8.23 16.20
N PRO A 148 12.41 8.40 17.05
CA PRO A 148 11.83 7.30 17.83
C PRO A 148 11.38 6.11 16.98
N GLU A 149 10.75 6.37 15.85
CA GLU A 149 10.30 5.38 14.88
C GLU A 149 11.52 4.68 14.24
N ALA A 150 12.55 5.44 13.87
CA ALA A 150 13.80 4.87 13.37
C ALA A 150 14.52 3.98 14.42
N TRP A 151 14.40 4.32 15.70
CA TRP A 151 15.02 3.56 16.79
C TRP A 151 14.35 2.21 17.06
N ASP A 152 13.11 2.01 16.61
CA ASP A 152 12.47 0.69 16.60
C ASP A 152 13.16 -0.27 15.61
N ILE A 153 13.79 0.28 14.57
CA ILE A 153 14.59 -0.46 13.60
C ILE A 153 16.01 -0.69 14.13
N ALA A 154 16.70 0.39 14.51
CA ALA A 154 18.05 0.33 15.04
C ALA A 154 18.40 1.59 15.84
N THR A 155 19.16 1.42 16.92
CA THR A 155 19.68 2.54 17.75
C THR A 155 21.16 2.85 17.49
N GLY A 156 21.81 2.13 16.56
CA GLY A 156 23.18 2.38 16.13
C GLY A 156 24.27 1.64 16.92
N GLY A 157 25.52 2.12 16.79
CA GLY A 157 26.70 1.56 17.47
C GLY A 157 27.53 0.59 16.65
N VAL A 158 26.96 -0.55 16.26
CA VAL A 158 27.65 -1.55 15.43
C VAL A 158 26.78 -1.98 14.26
N THR A 159 27.42 -2.41 13.17
CA THR A 159 26.73 -3.10 12.08
C THR A 159 26.25 -4.48 12.54
N LYS A 160 25.36 -5.14 11.77
CA LYS A 160 24.96 -6.53 12.07
C LYS A 160 26.11 -7.55 11.95
N LEU A 161 27.22 -7.18 11.30
CA LEU A 161 28.47 -7.97 11.27
C LEU A 161 29.43 -7.63 12.42
N GLY A 162 29.08 -6.69 13.30
CA GLY A 162 29.86 -6.34 14.49
C GLY A 162 30.91 -5.25 14.30
N ASP A 163 30.89 -4.54 13.17
CA ASP A 163 31.82 -3.43 12.91
C ASP A 163 31.38 -2.17 13.67
N GLU A 164 32.29 -1.57 14.45
CA GLU A 164 32.01 -0.36 15.23
C GLU A 164 31.82 0.85 14.30
N ILE A 165 30.61 1.42 14.27
CA ILE A 165 30.25 2.51 13.37
C ILE A 165 30.86 3.82 13.88
N ILE A 166 31.62 4.49 13.00
CA ILE A 166 32.35 5.71 13.33
C ILE A 166 31.87 6.90 12.48
N VAL A 167 31.56 8.00 13.17
CA VAL A 167 31.32 9.32 12.58
C VAL A 167 32.55 10.19 12.78
N ALA A 168 33.22 10.58 11.69
CA ALA A 168 34.34 11.51 11.74
C ALA A 168 33.84 12.95 11.78
N VAL A 169 34.07 13.65 12.90
CA VAL A 169 33.67 15.04 13.08
C VAL A 169 34.88 15.94 12.85
N ILE A 170 34.90 16.60 11.69
CA ILE A 170 35.96 17.55 11.33
C ILE A 170 35.51 18.93 11.78
N ASP A 171 36.08 19.41 12.88
CA ASP A 171 35.70 20.66 13.53
C ASP A 171 36.91 21.35 14.18
N GLY A 172 36.71 22.16 15.22
CA GLY A 172 37.77 22.71 16.06
C GLY A 172 38.30 21.73 17.10
N GLY A 173 37.90 20.44 17.07
CA GLY A 173 38.16 19.43 18.10
C GLY A 173 36.90 19.05 18.88
N GLY A 174 37.02 18.66 20.14
CA GLY A 174 35.87 18.26 20.99
C GLY A 174 36.26 17.99 22.43
N GLU A 175 35.32 18.14 23.36
CA GLU A 175 35.54 17.80 24.77
C GLU A 175 35.56 16.28 24.96
N LEU A 176 36.75 15.68 24.86
CA LEU A 176 36.98 14.23 24.97
C LEU A 176 36.50 13.60 26.30
N THR A 177 36.23 14.43 27.31
CA THR A 177 35.78 14.01 28.65
C THR A 177 34.28 14.19 28.87
N HIS A 178 33.52 14.63 27.85
CA HIS A 178 32.07 14.80 27.98
C HIS A 178 31.41 13.44 28.25
N SER A 179 30.67 13.35 29.37
CA SER A 179 30.10 12.09 29.85
C SER A 179 29.06 11.49 28.90
N ASP A 180 28.38 12.35 28.14
CA ASP A 180 27.37 11.98 27.15
C ASP A 180 27.92 11.63 25.76
N LEU A 181 29.25 11.67 25.56
CA LEU A 181 29.88 11.34 24.29
C LEU A 181 30.75 10.08 24.39
N SER A 182 30.78 9.33 23.29
CA SER A 182 31.65 8.17 23.12
C SER A 182 32.60 8.42 21.96
N PHE A 183 33.88 8.57 22.26
CA PHE A 183 34.91 8.80 21.24
C PHE A 183 35.58 7.49 20.86
N TRP A 184 35.85 7.34 19.57
CA TRP A 184 36.70 6.27 19.03
C TRP A 184 38.11 6.42 19.58
N LYS A 185 38.82 5.30 19.72
CA LYS A 185 40.22 5.24 20.16
C LYS A 185 41.03 4.41 19.20
N ASN A 186 42.20 4.91 18.80
CA ASN A 186 43.19 4.08 18.11
C ASN A 186 43.85 3.16 19.14
N ILE A 187 43.33 1.95 19.31
CA ILE A 187 43.85 1.00 20.32
C ILE A 187 45.24 0.44 19.97
N HIS A 188 45.74 0.72 18.77
CA HIS A 188 47.07 0.32 18.31
C HIS A 188 48.14 1.36 18.60
N GLU A 189 47.76 2.54 19.11
CA GLU A 189 48.67 3.58 19.59
C GLU A 189 48.93 3.48 21.10
N ILE A 190 50.18 3.70 21.52
CA ILE A 190 50.53 3.89 22.92
C ILE A 190 50.54 5.39 23.21
N PRO A 191 49.56 5.92 23.98
CA PRO A 191 49.36 7.36 24.08
C PRO A 191 50.54 8.10 24.73
N ASN A 192 51.02 9.14 24.06
CA ASN A 192 52.06 10.09 24.48
C ASN A 192 53.48 9.49 24.55
N ASN A 193 53.80 8.51 23.70
CA ASN A 193 55.17 7.97 23.60
C ASN A 193 56.01 8.68 22.52
N GLY A 194 55.40 9.51 21.67
CA GLY A 194 56.05 10.23 20.58
C GLY A 194 56.44 9.34 19.38
N ILE A 195 55.81 8.18 19.25
CA ILE A 195 56.02 7.17 18.20
C ILE A 195 54.69 6.96 17.50
N ASP A 196 54.74 6.73 16.19
CA ASP A 196 53.64 6.18 15.40
C ASP A 196 53.75 4.66 15.51
N ASP A 197 52.97 4.06 16.41
CA ASP A 197 53.09 2.64 16.79
C ASP A 197 52.40 1.71 15.79
N ASP A 198 51.36 2.20 15.12
CA ASP A 198 50.61 1.46 14.10
C ASP A 198 51.11 1.74 12.66
N ASN A 199 52.09 2.63 12.51
CA ASN A 199 52.72 3.08 11.27
C ASN A 199 51.74 3.73 10.28
N ASN A 200 50.66 4.38 10.72
CA ASN A 200 49.70 5.08 9.85
C ASN A 200 50.17 6.47 9.37
N GLY A 201 51.32 6.93 9.85
CA GLY A 201 51.87 8.27 9.54
C GLY A 201 51.44 9.36 10.52
N TYR A 202 50.68 9.03 11.56
CA TYR A 202 50.07 9.94 12.53
C TYR A 202 50.53 9.59 13.95
N VAL A 203 51.54 10.32 14.45
CA VAL A 203 52.11 10.06 15.79
C VAL A 203 51.09 10.35 16.91
N ASP A 204 50.92 9.38 17.82
CA ASP A 204 50.11 9.48 19.03
C ASP A 204 48.59 9.77 18.79
N ASP A 205 48.01 9.37 17.65
CA ASP A 205 46.61 9.64 17.25
C ASP A 205 45.55 8.82 18.03
N TYR A 206 45.89 8.38 19.25
CA TYR A 206 45.05 7.58 20.15
C TYR A 206 43.62 8.15 20.36
N ASN A 207 43.46 9.48 20.38
CA ASN A 207 42.18 10.13 20.63
C ASN A 207 41.53 10.77 19.39
N GLY A 208 42.11 10.59 18.20
CA GLY A 208 41.82 11.36 17.00
C GLY A 208 42.99 12.28 16.62
N TRP A 209 42.75 13.19 15.68
CA TRP A 209 43.82 13.98 15.06
C TRP A 209 43.62 15.48 15.19
N ASN A 210 44.73 16.22 15.31
CA ASN A 210 44.73 17.67 15.26
C ASN A 210 45.62 18.15 14.11
N ALA A 211 44.97 18.47 12.99
CA ALA A 211 45.60 18.97 11.77
C ALA A 211 46.09 20.42 11.89
N TYR A 212 45.68 21.17 12.92
CA TYR A 212 46.27 22.51 13.17
C TYR A 212 47.73 22.44 13.58
N SER A 213 48.15 21.36 14.24
CA SER A 213 49.52 21.17 14.72
C SER A 213 50.17 19.85 14.30
N SER A 214 49.47 19.04 13.52
CA SER A 214 49.86 17.68 13.10
C SER A 214 50.27 16.79 14.28
N THR A 215 49.34 16.63 15.24
CA THR A 215 49.56 15.84 16.47
C THR A 215 48.28 15.10 16.88
N GLY A 216 48.38 14.01 17.64
CA GLY A 216 47.21 13.36 18.27
C GLY A 216 46.55 14.12 19.44
N ASN A 217 46.99 15.36 19.74
CA ASN A 217 46.40 16.17 20.81
C ASN A 217 45.18 16.97 20.31
N VAL A 218 43.99 16.38 20.44
CA VAL A 218 42.71 16.99 20.07
C VAL A 218 42.30 18.07 21.09
N PRO A 219 42.15 19.35 20.68
CA PRO A 219 41.73 20.42 21.57
C PRO A 219 40.23 20.34 21.91
N SER A 220 39.85 20.93 23.05
CA SER A 220 38.44 21.10 23.39
C SER A 220 37.80 22.23 22.58
N SER A 221 36.61 21.99 22.02
CA SER A 221 35.85 22.94 21.20
C SER A 221 34.35 22.89 21.55
N SER A 222 33.74 24.05 21.84
CA SER A 222 32.28 24.15 22.07
C SER A 222 31.48 23.77 20.84
N HIS A 223 31.91 24.23 19.66
CA HIS A 223 31.24 23.93 18.40
C HIS A 223 31.33 22.44 18.07
N GLY A 224 32.56 21.89 18.12
CA GLY A 224 32.84 20.49 17.83
C GLY A 224 32.19 19.51 18.80
N THR A 225 32.11 19.85 20.09
CA THR A 225 31.38 19.05 21.10
C THR A 225 29.89 18.99 20.75
N HIS A 226 29.29 20.14 20.43
CA HIS A 226 27.85 20.23 20.12
C HIS A 226 27.46 19.44 18.87
N VAL A 227 28.21 19.58 17.77
CA VAL A 227 27.96 18.80 16.54
C VAL A 227 28.20 17.29 16.75
N SER A 228 29.19 16.92 17.57
CA SER A 228 29.44 15.52 17.93
C SER A 228 28.24 14.91 18.66
N GLY A 229 27.61 15.65 19.56
CA GLY A 229 26.45 15.16 20.29
C GLY A 229 25.17 15.11 19.45
N ILE A 230 25.00 16.00 18.47
CA ILE A 230 23.86 15.90 17.53
C ILE A 230 23.95 14.58 16.76
N ALA A 231 25.13 14.26 16.24
CA ALA A 231 25.32 13.01 15.50
C ALA A 231 25.23 11.77 16.41
N ALA A 232 25.90 11.79 17.57
CA ALA A 232 26.16 10.58 18.36
C ALA A 232 26.30 10.79 19.89
N ALA A 233 25.50 11.67 20.51
CA ALA A 233 25.35 11.61 21.97
C ALA A 233 24.74 10.27 22.40
N LYS A 234 25.21 9.77 23.55
CA LYS A 234 24.84 8.45 24.07
C LYS A 234 23.37 8.44 24.47
N GLY A 235 22.54 7.79 23.67
CA GLY A 235 21.13 7.64 24.00
C GLY A 235 20.88 6.59 25.09
N ASN A 236 19.82 6.80 25.86
CA ASN A 236 19.30 5.87 26.86
C ASN A 236 20.30 5.53 27.99
N ASN A 237 21.11 6.51 28.39
CA ASN A 237 22.13 6.39 29.43
C ASN A 237 21.73 7.09 30.75
N ALA A 238 20.50 7.60 30.81
CA ALA A 238 19.91 8.37 31.90
C ALA A 238 20.61 9.71 32.19
N LEU A 239 21.26 10.29 31.18
CA LEU A 239 21.99 11.54 31.25
C LEU A 239 21.61 12.43 30.06
N GLY A 240 21.60 13.75 30.26
CA GLY A 240 21.72 14.68 29.13
C GLY A 240 20.68 14.50 28.03
N VAL A 241 21.20 14.39 26.81
CA VAL A 241 20.50 14.39 25.52
C VAL A 241 20.78 13.08 24.78
N SER A 242 20.01 12.79 23.74
CA SER A 242 20.34 11.73 22.78
C SER A 242 20.86 12.32 21.46
N GLY A 243 21.77 11.61 20.79
CA GLY A 243 22.12 11.88 19.40
C GLY A 243 21.15 11.17 18.45
N VAL A 244 21.28 11.42 17.15
CA VAL A 244 20.54 10.62 16.14
C VAL A 244 20.93 9.13 16.25
N ASN A 245 22.21 8.86 16.56
CA ASN A 245 22.74 7.51 16.76
C ASN A 245 23.22 7.32 18.21
N TRP A 246 22.57 6.43 18.96
CA TRP A 246 22.80 6.33 20.42
C TRP A 246 24.16 5.77 20.80
N ASN A 247 24.78 4.97 19.93
CA ASN A 247 25.96 4.18 20.32
C ASN A 247 27.15 4.30 19.36
N ALA A 248 27.03 5.04 18.25
CA ALA A 248 28.14 5.29 17.34
C ALA A 248 29.30 5.99 18.06
N LYS A 249 30.52 5.76 17.56
CA LYS A 249 31.70 6.48 18.06
C LYS A 249 31.96 7.73 17.24
N VAL A 250 32.36 8.78 17.94
CA VAL A 250 32.85 10.00 17.31
C VAL A 250 34.37 9.89 17.15
N MET A 251 34.88 10.08 15.94
CA MET A 251 36.30 10.33 15.69
C MET A 251 36.48 11.85 15.56
N PRO A 252 37.01 12.55 16.58
CA PRO A 252 37.16 14.00 16.52
C PRO A 252 38.44 14.36 15.77
N ILE A 253 38.31 15.25 14.78
CA ILE A 253 39.41 15.72 13.95
C ILE A 253 39.41 17.26 13.99
N ALA A 254 40.46 17.86 14.53
CA ALA A 254 40.59 19.31 14.60
C ALA A 254 41.24 19.85 13.33
N GLY A 255 40.48 20.57 12.50
CA GLY A 255 40.96 21.09 11.21
C GLY A 255 39.94 21.89 10.39
N SER A 256 38.94 22.50 11.03
CA SER A 256 37.86 23.24 10.35
C SER A 256 38.14 24.71 10.00
N SER A 257 39.35 25.21 10.21
CA SER A 257 39.68 26.63 9.97
C SER A 257 41.14 26.83 9.57
N GLY A 258 41.50 28.06 9.21
CA GLY A 258 42.85 28.39 8.76
C GLY A 258 43.01 28.23 7.24
N THR A 259 44.01 27.46 6.81
CA THR A 259 44.33 27.26 5.39
C THR A 259 43.73 25.96 4.85
N GLU A 260 43.49 25.90 3.54
CA GLU A 260 43.01 24.68 2.86
C GLU A 260 43.87 23.45 3.17
N SER A 261 45.19 23.60 3.36
CA SER A 261 46.08 22.49 3.72
C SER A 261 45.71 21.80 5.04
N ILE A 262 45.22 22.56 6.03
CA ILE A 262 44.77 22.00 7.33
C ILE A 262 43.52 21.16 7.11
N VAL A 263 42.62 21.64 6.27
CA VAL A 263 41.37 20.95 5.95
C VAL A 263 41.65 19.66 5.17
N VAL A 264 42.52 19.71 4.16
CA VAL A 264 42.95 18.54 3.38
C VAL A 264 43.64 17.51 4.27
N GLU A 265 44.50 17.93 5.21
CA GLU A 265 45.11 17.02 6.19
C GLU A 265 44.07 16.36 7.10
N ALA A 266 43.05 17.11 7.55
CA ALA A 266 41.97 16.58 8.36
C ALA A 266 41.15 15.51 7.63
N TYR A 267 40.75 15.75 6.37
CA TYR A 267 40.10 14.72 5.55
C TYR A 267 41.03 13.54 5.26
N GLY A 268 42.32 13.81 5.05
CA GLY A 268 43.33 12.78 4.80
C GLY A 268 43.42 11.76 5.94
N TYR A 269 43.31 12.22 7.18
CA TYR A 269 43.28 11.32 8.35
C TYR A 269 42.05 10.40 8.35
N ALA A 270 40.84 10.93 8.10
CA ALA A 270 39.63 10.11 8.01
C ALA A 270 39.73 9.07 6.87
N LEU A 271 40.28 9.47 5.73
CA LEU A 271 40.55 8.61 4.59
C LEU A 271 41.53 7.47 4.94
N GLU A 272 42.68 7.78 5.56
CA GLU A 272 43.68 6.78 5.94
C GLU A 272 43.10 5.75 6.90
N GLN A 273 42.36 6.20 7.92
CA GLN A 273 41.76 5.31 8.91
C GLN A 273 40.77 4.34 8.25
N ARG A 274 39.96 4.80 7.29
CA ARG A 274 39.04 3.93 6.55
C ARG A 274 39.76 3.01 5.58
N ALA A 275 40.73 3.51 4.83
CA ALA A 275 41.49 2.72 3.87
C ALA A 275 42.19 1.54 4.57
N ARG A 276 42.86 1.82 5.69
CA ARG A 276 43.47 0.78 6.54
C ARG A 276 42.47 -0.23 7.06
N TYR A 277 41.30 0.22 7.48
CA TYR A 277 40.23 -0.69 7.87
C TYR A 277 39.88 -1.64 6.72
N ASN A 278 39.67 -1.13 5.51
CA ASN A 278 39.31 -1.94 4.36
C ASN A 278 40.43 -2.92 3.98
N GLU A 279 41.68 -2.45 3.94
CA GLU A 279 42.86 -3.25 3.57
C GLU A 279 43.17 -4.36 4.57
N THR A 280 42.86 -4.15 5.84
CA THR A 280 43.19 -5.08 6.93
C THR A 280 41.97 -5.82 7.50
N ASN A 281 40.81 -5.65 6.85
CA ASN A 281 39.52 -6.17 7.28
C ASN A 281 39.25 -5.89 8.78
N GLY A 282 39.46 -4.63 9.18
CA GLY A 282 39.21 -4.15 10.53
C GLY A 282 40.26 -4.50 11.59
N THR A 283 41.41 -5.07 11.21
CA THR A 283 42.51 -5.28 12.16
C THR A 283 43.18 -3.97 12.57
N PHE A 284 43.32 -3.03 11.64
CA PHE A 284 43.83 -1.67 11.86
C PHE A 284 42.86 -0.65 11.27
N GLY A 285 43.00 0.61 11.66
CA GLY A 285 42.14 1.68 11.17
C GLY A 285 40.74 1.68 11.82
N ALA A 286 39.79 2.32 11.15
CA ALA A 286 38.44 2.54 11.67
C ALA A 286 37.37 2.43 10.58
N PHE A 287 36.21 1.85 10.93
CA PHE A 287 35.03 1.77 10.06
C PHE A 287 34.31 3.13 9.99
N VAL A 288 35.00 4.15 9.47
CA VAL A 288 34.43 5.48 9.24
C VAL A 288 33.42 5.38 8.09
N VAL A 289 32.15 5.68 8.38
CA VAL A 289 31.08 5.61 7.37
C VAL A 289 30.67 7.00 6.87
N VAL A 290 30.89 8.03 7.69
CA VAL A 290 30.54 9.40 7.33
C VAL A 290 31.47 10.42 7.97
N THR A 291 31.76 11.52 7.25
CA THR A 291 32.35 12.74 7.82
C THR A 291 31.30 13.84 7.99
N ASN A 292 31.36 14.62 9.06
CA ASN A 292 30.60 15.87 9.19
C ASN A 292 31.52 17.09 9.06
N SER A 293 31.09 18.07 8.25
CA SER A 293 31.81 19.30 7.98
C SER A 293 30.90 20.51 8.20
N SER A 294 30.90 21.03 9.42
CA SER A 294 30.08 22.17 9.83
C SER A 294 30.80 23.53 9.67
N PHE A 295 31.58 23.67 8.59
CA PHE A 295 32.43 24.83 8.25
C PHE A 295 32.61 24.95 6.75
N GLY A 296 33.08 26.11 6.27
CA GLY A 296 33.22 26.37 4.84
C GLY A 296 33.85 27.71 4.47
N VAL A 297 33.84 27.99 3.17
CA VAL A 297 34.23 29.27 2.56
C VAL A 297 33.05 29.82 1.77
N ASP A 298 32.36 30.78 2.38
CA ASP A 298 31.26 31.51 1.73
C ASP A 298 31.73 32.12 0.39
N PHE A 299 30.88 32.09 -0.64
CA PHE A 299 31.18 32.61 -1.99
C PHE A 299 32.36 31.94 -2.70
N GLY A 300 32.76 30.75 -2.24
CA GLY A 300 33.83 29.97 -2.84
C GLY A 300 33.40 29.30 -4.16
N ASP A 301 34.24 29.43 -5.18
CA ASP A 301 34.05 28.71 -6.45
C ASP A 301 34.87 27.41 -6.42
N PRO A 302 34.24 26.21 -6.56
CA PRO A 302 34.91 24.91 -6.48
C PRO A 302 36.05 24.74 -7.49
N ALA A 303 36.04 25.49 -8.60
CA ALA A 303 37.16 25.49 -9.56
C ALA A 303 38.48 25.99 -8.94
N ASN A 304 38.42 26.74 -7.83
CA ASN A 304 39.59 27.23 -7.09
C ASN A 304 40.00 26.30 -5.93
N PHE A 305 39.20 25.28 -5.60
CA PHE A 305 39.46 24.32 -4.52
C PHE A 305 39.46 22.86 -5.02
N PRO A 306 40.12 22.53 -6.16
CA PRO A 306 39.99 21.22 -6.77
C PRO A 306 40.57 20.09 -5.90
N ILE A 307 41.55 20.39 -5.03
CA ILE A 307 42.13 19.39 -4.12
C ILE A 307 41.16 19.08 -2.98
N TRP A 308 40.62 20.11 -2.32
CA TRP A 308 39.61 19.90 -1.29
C TRP A 308 38.42 19.12 -1.86
N CYS A 309 37.81 19.56 -2.98
CA CYS A 309 36.65 18.86 -3.53
C CYS A 309 36.96 17.40 -3.90
N ALA A 310 38.15 17.09 -4.41
CA ALA A 310 38.56 15.72 -4.74
C ALA A 310 38.76 14.81 -3.50
N MET A 311 38.87 15.37 -2.28
CA MET A 311 38.90 14.56 -1.06
C MET A 311 37.59 13.81 -0.85
N TYR A 312 36.45 14.39 -1.23
CA TYR A 312 35.15 13.73 -1.12
C TYR A 312 35.06 12.48 -2.00
N ASP A 313 35.57 12.55 -3.23
CA ASP A 313 35.64 11.38 -4.11
C ASP A 313 36.63 10.32 -3.61
N SER A 314 37.75 10.76 -3.03
CA SER A 314 38.77 9.85 -2.48
C SER A 314 38.24 9.09 -1.26
N MET A 315 37.54 9.79 -0.37
CA MET A 315 36.83 9.21 0.77
C MET A 315 35.67 8.32 0.32
N GLY A 316 34.90 8.77 -0.66
CA GLY A 316 33.82 8.03 -1.30
C GLY A 316 34.26 6.71 -1.90
N ALA A 317 35.43 6.68 -2.55
CA ALA A 317 36.03 5.45 -3.07
C ALA A 317 36.32 4.39 -1.99
N GLN A 318 36.48 4.82 -0.72
CA GLN A 318 36.63 3.94 0.44
C GLN A 318 35.31 3.69 1.19
N GLY A 319 34.20 4.25 0.72
CA GLY A 319 32.84 4.09 1.26
C GLY A 319 32.40 5.20 2.22
N ILE A 320 33.21 6.23 2.45
CA ILE A 320 32.83 7.33 3.34
C ILE A 320 31.94 8.32 2.59
N LEU A 321 30.74 8.58 3.12
CA LEU A 321 29.95 9.75 2.73
C LEU A 321 30.42 11.01 3.49
N SER A 322 30.16 12.18 2.94
CA SER A 322 30.47 13.44 3.61
C SER A 322 29.23 14.32 3.72
N CYS A 323 28.93 14.83 4.90
CA CYS A 323 27.87 15.82 5.12
C CYS A 323 28.49 17.21 5.27
N GLY A 324 28.05 18.17 4.46
CA GLY A 324 28.51 19.55 4.46
C GLY A 324 27.39 20.52 4.84
N ALA A 325 27.64 21.36 5.85
CA ALA A 325 26.77 22.48 6.16
C ALA A 325 26.93 23.60 5.12
N THR A 326 25.82 24.08 4.55
CA THR A 326 25.88 25.24 3.65
C THR A 326 26.09 26.56 4.41
N ALA A 327 26.31 27.66 3.69
CA ALA A 327 26.53 28.98 4.28
C ALA A 327 25.37 29.44 5.19
N ASN A 328 25.71 30.10 6.30
CA ASN A 328 24.74 30.76 7.19
C ASN A 328 24.37 32.17 6.67
N LEU A 329 24.08 32.24 5.37
CA LEU A 329 23.67 33.42 4.64
C LEU A 329 22.47 33.08 3.75
N ASN A 330 21.50 33.98 3.59
CA ASN A 330 20.35 33.73 2.71
C ASN A 330 20.67 33.98 1.23
N ILE A 331 21.54 33.14 0.66
CA ILE A 331 22.04 33.24 -0.70
C ILE A 331 21.73 31.95 -1.49
N ASN A 332 21.69 32.07 -2.82
CA ASN A 332 21.57 30.92 -3.70
C ASN A 332 22.97 30.42 -4.11
N ILE A 333 23.35 29.24 -3.64
CA ILE A 333 24.66 28.63 -3.88
C ILE A 333 24.87 28.24 -5.35
N ASP A 334 23.79 27.95 -6.10
CA ASP A 334 23.89 27.70 -7.55
C ASP A 334 24.45 28.93 -8.32
N ILE A 335 24.38 30.13 -7.71
CA ILE A 335 24.81 31.40 -8.32
C ILE A 335 26.05 31.95 -7.63
N GLU A 336 26.03 32.00 -6.30
CA GLU A 336 27.02 32.73 -5.50
C GLU A 336 28.21 31.85 -5.07
N GLY A 337 28.05 30.52 -5.09
CA GLY A 337 29.08 29.56 -4.67
C GLY A 337 29.23 29.42 -3.15
N ASP A 338 29.76 28.27 -2.74
CA ASP A 338 30.13 27.91 -1.37
C ASP A 338 31.05 26.69 -1.39
N ILE A 339 32.02 26.64 -0.47
CA ILE A 339 32.79 25.42 -0.20
C ILE A 339 32.45 24.93 1.21
N PRO A 340 32.08 23.67 1.42
CA PRO A 340 32.15 22.60 0.43
C PRO A 340 30.88 22.41 -0.41
N THR A 341 29.76 23.09 -0.14
CA THR A 341 28.47 22.62 -0.67
C THR A 341 28.29 22.76 -2.19
N ALA A 342 29.14 23.54 -2.88
CA ALA A 342 29.19 23.56 -4.34
C ALA A 342 30.21 22.57 -4.96
N CYS A 343 30.96 21.79 -4.16
CA CYS A 343 31.86 20.76 -4.69
C CYS A 343 31.06 19.68 -5.44
N PRO A 344 31.42 19.30 -6.67
CA PRO A 344 30.60 18.44 -7.53
C PRO A 344 30.77 16.93 -7.25
N SER A 345 30.92 16.54 -5.99
CA SER A 345 31.13 15.13 -5.61
C SER A 345 29.80 14.44 -5.32
N ASP A 346 29.58 13.27 -5.91
CA ASP A 346 28.41 12.44 -5.62
C ASP A 346 28.40 11.92 -4.18
N TYR A 347 29.54 11.91 -3.49
CA TYR A 347 29.68 11.46 -2.11
C TYR A 347 29.43 12.54 -1.06
N LEU A 348 29.16 13.77 -1.49
CA LEU A 348 28.79 14.90 -0.62
C LEU A 348 27.26 14.99 -0.50
N LEU A 349 26.78 15.15 0.73
CA LEU A 349 25.42 15.52 1.12
C LEU A 349 25.46 16.96 1.63
N SER A 350 24.95 17.90 0.83
CA SER A 350 24.90 19.33 1.14
C SER A 350 23.60 19.69 1.87
N VAL A 351 23.72 20.25 3.08
CA VAL A 351 22.60 20.36 4.03
C VAL A 351 22.25 21.81 4.34
N THR A 352 20.97 22.17 4.15
CA THR A 352 20.39 23.43 4.66
C THR A 352 19.63 23.24 5.97
N ASN A 353 19.25 24.36 6.62
CA ASN A 353 18.70 24.38 7.97
C ASN A 353 17.17 24.56 7.95
N THR A 354 16.45 23.70 8.66
CA THR A 354 15.01 23.84 8.94
C THR A 354 14.73 24.20 10.40
N THR A 355 13.54 24.76 10.62
CA THR A 355 13.02 25.17 11.93
C THR A 355 11.99 24.17 12.45
N SER A 356 11.59 24.31 13.71
CA SER A 356 10.53 23.50 14.35
C SER A 356 9.13 23.66 13.74
N ASN A 357 8.98 24.43 12.66
CA ASN A 357 7.75 24.61 11.91
C ASN A 357 7.88 24.12 10.45
N ASP A 358 8.91 23.31 10.13
CA ASP A 358 9.23 22.85 8.77
C ASP A 358 9.37 23.99 7.73
N LEU A 359 9.89 25.11 8.21
CA LEU A 359 10.34 26.22 7.36
C LEU A 359 11.87 26.18 7.22
N LYS A 360 12.38 26.39 6.00
CA LYS A 360 13.79 26.76 5.81
C LYS A 360 14.11 27.96 6.69
N ASN A 361 15.18 27.88 7.47
CA ASN A 361 15.68 29.00 8.23
C ASN A 361 16.02 30.15 7.27
N SER A 362 15.53 31.36 7.58
CA SER A 362 15.72 32.53 6.71
C SER A 362 17.16 33.01 6.62
N GLY A 363 18.05 32.55 7.52
CA GLY A 363 19.48 32.82 7.50
C GLY A 363 20.33 31.71 6.86
N ALA A 364 19.75 30.63 6.35
CA ALA A 364 20.49 29.55 5.71
C ALA A 364 20.48 29.65 4.18
N ALA A 365 21.58 29.27 3.54
CA ALA A 365 21.68 29.24 2.09
C ALA A 365 20.84 28.10 1.49
N TYR A 366 20.64 28.16 0.18
CA TYR A 366 19.84 27.21 -0.59
C TYR A 366 20.41 27.10 -2.01
N GLY A 367 19.98 26.10 -2.78
CA GLY A 367 20.41 25.88 -4.15
C GLY A 367 19.72 24.64 -4.71
N LEU A 368 19.05 24.79 -5.85
CA LEU A 368 18.27 23.72 -6.48
C LEU A 368 19.15 22.55 -6.92
N THR A 369 20.43 22.81 -7.23
CA THR A 369 21.36 21.78 -7.70
C THR A 369 22.52 21.51 -6.76
N THR A 370 22.89 22.48 -5.92
CA THR A 370 24.03 22.35 -5.01
C THR A 370 23.64 21.92 -3.60
N ILE A 371 22.38 22.11 -3.19
CA ILE A 371 21.90 21.74 -1.84
C ILE A 371 20.93 20.58 -1.95
N ASP A 372 21.28 19.48 -1.32
CA ASP A 372 20.56 18.22 -1.44
C ASP A 372 19.23 18.25 -0.69
N LEU A 373 19.29 18.51 0.63
CA LEU A 373 18.15 18.41 1.54
C LEU A 373 18.24 19.41 2.70
N GLY A 374 17.13 19.58 3.42
CA GLY A 374 17.11 20.29 4.71
C GLY A 374 17.16 19.34 5.90
N ALA A 375 17.69 19.80 7.02
CA ALA A 375 17.59 19.12 8.31
C ALA A 375 17.43 20.11 9.46
N PRO A 376 16.86 19.70 10.61
CA PRO A 376 16.73 20.55 11.78
C PRO A 376 18.05 21.16 12.25
N GLY A 377 18.14 22.49 12.23
CA GLY A 377 19.34 23.24 12.64
C GLY A 377 19.04 24.52 13.42
N THR A 378 17.81 24.72 13.89
CA THR A 378 17.39 25.94 14.61
C THR A 378 17.04 25.65 16.06
N SER A 379 17.73 26.28 17.01
CA SER A 379 17.54 26.06 18.44
C SER A 379 17.70 24.60 18.85
N ILE A 380 18.77 23.96 18.38
CA ILE A 380 19.08 22.55 18.63
C ILE A 380 19.77 22.41 19.97
N LEU A 381 19.10 21.78 20.94
CA LEU A 381 19.65 21.45 22.25
C LEU A 381 20.58 20.24 22.14
N ASN A 382 21.84 20.41 22.49
CA ASN A 382 22.80 19.31 22.55
C ASN A 382 23.99 19.62 23.48
N THR A 383 24.98 18.73 23.54
CA THR A 383 26.17 18.79 24.40
C THR A 383 26.99 20.07 24.18
N ASP A 384 27.66 20.54 25.22
CA ASP A 384 28.57 21.68 25.19
C ASP A 384 29.71 21.46 26.19
N VAL A 385 30.78 22.24 26.05
CA VAL A 385 31.95 22.16 26.92
C VAL A 385 31.58 22.36 28.40
N GLY A 386 32.39 21.78 29.28
CA GLY A 386 32.13 21.77 30.72
C GLY A 386 31.11 20.72 31.13
N ASN A 387 30.97 19.64 30.35
CA ASN A 387 30.00 18.56 30.58
C ASN A 387 28.56 19.10 30.72
N SER A 388 28.19 20.00 29.81
CA SER A 388 26.95 20.78 29.87
C SER A 388 26.14 20.64 28.59
N TYR A 389 24.98 21.32 28.51
CA TYR A 389 24.09 21.26 27.35
C TYR A 389 23.63 22.67 27.00
N SER A 390 23.57 23.00 25.70
CA SER A 390 23.13 24.30 25.22
C SER A 390 22.39 24.20 23.88
N SER A 391 21.56 25.21 23.60
CA SER A 391 20.88 25.34 22.30
C SER A 391 21.68 26.24 21.37
N LYS A 392 21.95 25.76 20.15
CA LYS A 392 22.62 26.52 19.08
C LYS A 392 21.79 26.51 17.79
N THR A 393 22.05 27.47 16.91
CA THR A 393 21.35 27.63 15.62
C THR A 393 22.38 27.82 14.51
N GLY A 394 22.22 27.08 13.42
CA GLY A 394 23.01 27.20 12.21
C GLY A 394 22.88 25.96 11.33
N THR A 395 23.27 26.07 10.06
CA THR A 395 23.47 24.91 9.18
C THR A 395 24.46 23.92 9.78
N SER A 396 25.40 24.41 10.60
CA SER A 396 26.32 23.64 11.41
C SER A 396 25.65 22.64 12.36
N MET A 397 24.40 22.88 12.78
CA MET A 397 23.60 21.96 13.59
C MET A 397 22.74 21.03 12.71
N ALA A 398 22.43 21.40 11.47
CA ALA A 398 21.65 20.58 10.53
C ALA A 398 22.49 19.45 9.92
N SER A 399 23.72 19.77 9.46
CA SER A 399 24.65 18.79 8.88
C SER A 399 24.92 17.56 9.77
N PRO A 400 25.23 17.68 11.08
CA PRO A 400 25.47 16.51 11.92
C PRO A 400 24.23 15.66 12.15
N THR A 401 23.02 16.21 11.99
CA THR A 401 21.78 15.43 12.01
C THR A 401 21.75 14.43 10.85
N VAL A 402 22.13 14.87 9.64
CA VAL A 402 22.25 14.00 8.46
C VAL A 402 23.40 13.00 8.64
N ALA A 403 24.55 13.43 9.17
CA ALA A 403 25.67 12.52 9.43
C ALA A 403 25.29 11.41 10.43
N GLY A 404 24.58 11.77 11.50
CA GLY A 404 24.05 10.82 12.46
C GLY A 404 23.05 9.84 11.84
N ALA A 405 22.19 10.31 10.93
CA ALA A 405 21.25 9.47 10.19
C ALA A 405 21.97 8.49 9.27
N VAL A 406 22.94 8.95 8.46
CA VAL A 406 23.78 8.07 7.63
C VAL A 406 24.40 6.97 8.48
N ALA A 407 25.00 7.31 9.62
CA ALA A 407 25.58 6.32 10.52
C ALA A 407 24.54 5.34 11.11
N LEU A 408 23.32 5.80 11.40
CA LEU A 408 22.25 4.94 11.90
C LEU A 408 21.83 3.88 10.87
N LEU A 409 21.79 4.24 9.59
CA LEU A 409 21.41 3.32 8.51
C LEU A 409 22.33 2.09 8.43
N TYR A 410 23.62 2.22 8.74
CA TYR A 410 24.53 1.06 8.78
C TYR A 410 24.21 0.05 9.90
N ALA A 411 23.53 0.49 10.97
CA ALA A 411 23.03 -0.43 11.99
C ALA A 411 21.66 -1.02 11.61
N ALA A 412 20.89 -0.33 10.76
CA ALA A 412 19.61 -0.79 10.23
C ALA A 412 19.78 -1.82 9.09
N ALA A 413 20.88 -1.75 8.34
CA ALA A 413 21.20 -2.63 7.22
C ALA A 413 21.30 -4.11 7.61
N SER A 414 20.85 -4.99 6.71
CA SER A 414 21.00 -6.43 6.83
C SER A 414 22.49 -6.84 6.86
N PRO A 415 22.82 -8.04 7.40
CA PRO A 415 24.18 -8.57 7.27
C PRO A 415 24.67 -8.64 5.82
N GLY A 416 23.79 -8.97 4.87
CA GLY A 416 24.14 -9.07 3.46
C GLY A 416 24.45 -7.74 2.81
N LEU A 417 23.65 -6.70 3.06
CA LEU A 417 23.95 -5.35 2.62
C LEU A 417 25.27 -4.82 3.21
N ILE A 418 25.57 -5.11 4.48
CA ILE A 418 26.87 -4.74 5.08
C ILE A 418 28.02 -5.50 4.43
N GLN A 419 27.83 -6.77 4.06
CA GLN A 419 28.84 -7.52 3.32
C GLN A 419 29.06 -6.94 1.91
N ILE A 420 27.99 -6.62 1.18
CA ILE A 420 28.05 -5.93 -0.12
C ILE A 420 28.78 -4.59 0.02
N TYR A 421 28.54 -3.84 1.10
CA TYR A 421 29.26 -2.60 1.38
C TYR A 421 30.77 -2.84 1.60
N LYS A 422 31.16 -3.91 2.28
CA LYS A 422 32.58 -4.23 2.47
C LYS A 422 33.26 -4.64 1.15
N ASP A 423 32.54 -5.34 0.28
CA ASP A 423 33.05 -5.80 -1.01
C ASP A 423 33.08 -4.68 -2.07
N ASN A 424 32.07 -3.80 -2.07
CA ASN A 424 31.89 -2.69 -3.01
C ASN A 424 31.57 -1.37 -2.27
N PRO A 425 32.52 -0.80 -1.51
CA PRO A 425 32.25 0.32 -0.61
C PRO A 425 31.81 1.58 -1.33
N ALA A 426 32.41 1.90 -2.47
CA ALA A 426 32.13 3.11 -3.23
C ALA A 426 30.71 3.13 -3.81
N GLU A 427 30.27 2.03 -4.43
CA GLU A 427 28.93 1.94 -5.02
C GLU A 427 27.85 1.86 -3.94
N THR A 428 28.11 1.11 -2.89
CA THR A 428 27.15 0.91 -1.82
C THR A 428 26.97 2.17 -0.97
N ALA A 429 28.01 2.98 -0.76
CA ALA A 429 27.88 4.29 -0.12
C ALA A 429 26.91 5.22 -0.88
N LEU A 430 26.89 5.18 -2.21
CA LEU A 430 25.93 5.95 -3.01
C LEU A 430 24.49 5.47 -2.83
N LEU A 431 24.26 4.16 -2.57
CA LEU A 431 22.93 3.65 -2.19
C LEU A 431 22.47 4.25 -0.85
N PHE A 432 23.36 4.31 0.15
CA PHE A 432 23.06 4.97 1.43
C PHE A 432 22.72 6.45 1.26
N LYS A 433 23.44 7.17 0.39
CA LYS A 433 23.08 8.54 0.03
C LYS A 433 21.69 8.59 -0.61
N GLN A 434 21.41 7.72 -1.56
CA GLN A 434 20.13 7.69 -2.27
C GLN A 434 18.96 7.46 -1.31
N TRP A 435 19.08 6.53 -0.36
CA TRP A 435 18.04 6.29 0.64
C TRP A 435 17.80 7.47 1.58
N ILE A 436 18.84 8.22 1.95
CA ILE A 436 18.68 9.48 2.68
C ILE A 436 17.89 10.50 1.86
N MET A 437 18.14 10.59 0.55
CA MET A 437 17.47 11.53 -0.34
C MET A 437 16.00 11.15 -0.58
N ASP A 438 15.75 9.88 -0.88
CA ASP A 438 14.42 9.35 -1.16
C ASP A 438 13.54 9.26 0.09
N GLY A 439 14.16 9.09 1.26
CA GLY A 439 13.47 9.04 2.54
C GLY A 439 12.98 10.40 3.04
N THR A 440 13.33 11.52 2.41
CA THR A 440 12.95 12.86 2.92
C THR A 440 11.44 13.10 2.95
N ASP A 441 10.97 13.88 3.93
CA ASP A 441 9.61 14.42 3.96
C ASP A 441 9.55 15.67 3.08
N PRO A 442 8.73 15.71 2.02
CA PRO A 442 8.62 16.90 1.19
C PRO A 442 8.01 18.06 1.98
N ILE A 443 8.70 19.20 2.06
CA ILE A 443 8.20 20.38 2.76
C ILE A 443 8.11 21.60 1.82
N PRO A 444 6.98 22.35 1.81
CA PRO A 444 6.78 23.45 0.85
C PRO A 444 7.88 24.51 0.86
N SER A 445 8.57 24.69 1.99
CA SER A 445 9.61 25.70 2.14
C SER A 445 10.94 25.34 1.46
N LEU A 446 11.13 24.08 1.03
CA LEU A 446 12.33 23.60 0.33
C LEU A 446 12.08 23.27 -1.15
N GLN A 447 10.82 23.17 -1.57
CA GLN A 447 10.47 22.90 -2.96
C GLN A 447 11.06 23.95 -3.90
N GLY A 448 11.80 23.49 -4.92
CA GLY A 448 12.42 24.35 -5.93
C GLY A 448 13.65 25.13 -5.45
N ILE A 449 14.14 24.87 -4.23
CA ILE A 449 15.35 25.49 -3.68
C ILE A 449 16.35 24.50 -3.07
N THR A 450 16.02 23.21 -3.05
CA THR A 450 16.94 22.07 -2.81
C THR A 450 16.61 20.94 -3.79
N VAL A 451 17.51 19.96 -3.94
CA VAL A 451 17.34 18.82 -4.86
C VAL A 451 16.13 17.97 -4.50
N THR A 452 15.99 17.56 -3.23
CA THR A 452 14.86 16.73 -2.79
C THR A 452 13.57 17.52 -2.60
N GLY A 453 13.68 18.83 -2.36
CA GLY A 453 12.57 19.64 -1.84
C GLY A 453 12.06 19.20 -0.47
N GLY A 454 12.83 18.38 0.26
CA GLY A 454 12.41 17.71 1.48
C GLY A 454 13.37 17.88 2.66
N ARG A 455 12.83 17.62 3.84
CA ARG A 455 13.52 17.58 5.12
C ARG A 455 13.87 16.13 5.48
N LEU A 456 15.02 15.90 6.09
CA LEU A 456 15.46 14.57 6.52
C LEU A 456 14.39 13.82 7.34
N ASN A 457 14.09 12.59 6.97
CA ASN A 457 13.34 11.66 7.79
C ASN A 457 14.13 10.35 7.89
N VAL A 458 14.55 10.02 9.11
CA VAL A 458 15.45 8.90 9.37
C VAL A 458 14.69 7.57 9.32
N TYR A 459 13.44 7.56 9.76
CA TYR A 459 12.60 6.36 9.73
C TYR A 459 12.34 5.89 8.30
N ASN A 460 11.88 6.79 7.43
CA ASN A 460 11.66 6.49 6.01
C ASN A 460 12.94 5.97 5.35
N SER A 461 14.08 6.61 5.62
CA SER A 461 15.39 6.17 5.12
C SER A 461 15.76 4.76 5.63
N ALA A 462 15.50 4.46 6.90
CA ALA A 462 15.76 3.15 7.49
C ALA A 462 14.83 2.05 6.95
N VAL A 463 13.58 2.36 6.65
CA VAL A 463 12.64 1.44 5.97
C VAL A 463 13.13 1.12 4.55
N LEU A 464 13.64 2.11 3.81
CA LEU A 464 14.23 1.87 2.50
C LEU A 464 15.46 0.95 2.58
N VAL A 465 16.30 1.12 3.59
CA VAL A 465 17.44 0.22 3.85
C VAL A 465 16.99 -1.20 4.19
N GLN A 466 15.97 -1.36 5.04
CA GLN A 466 15.47 -2.69 5.43
C GLN A 466 14.78 -3.44 4.29
N SER A 467 14.13 -2.71 3.38
CA SER A 467 13.42 -3.28 2.24
C SER A 467 14.33 -3.60 1.05
N PHE A 468 15.63 -3.29 1.16
CA PHE A 468 16.58 -3.63 0.12
C PHE A 468 16.85 -5.13 0.10
N ALA A 469 16.31 -5.80 -0.91
CA ALA A 469 16.67 -7.19 -1.20
C ALA A 469 18.14 -7.25 -1.65
N ASP A 470 18.93 -8.10 -1.00
CA ASP A 470 20.36 -8.21 -1.23
C ASP A 470 20.76 -9.58 -1.80
N SER A 471 21.98 -9.68 -2.32
CA SER A 471 22.44 -10.91 -2.97
C SER A 471 22.54 -12.12 -2.04
N LEU A 472 22.55 -11.90 -0.72
CA LEU A 472 22.55 -12.94 0.31
C LEU A 472 21.13 -13.24 0.83
N ASP A 473 20.10 -12.62 0.28
CA ASP A 473 18.72 -13.05 0.53
C ASP A 473 18.45 -14.36 -0.19
N PRO A 474 17.74 -15.31 0.43
CA PRO A 474 17.30 -16.50 -0.25
C PRO A 474 16.29 -16.11 -1.35
N ASN A 475 16.26 -16.85 -2.47
CA ASN A 475 15.11 -16.74 -3.37
C ASN A 475 13.82 -17.17 -2.62
N PRO A 476 12.63 -16.67 -3.02
CA PRO A 476 11.39 -17.15 -2.43
C PRO A 476 11.16 -18.63 -2.74
N PRO A 477 10.44 -19.36 -1.86
CA PRO A 477 9.93 -20.69 -2.22
C PRO A 477 9.10 -20.60 -3.50
N ALA A 478 9.14 -21.62 -4.36
CA ALA A 478 8.43 -21.61 -5.64
C ALA A 478 7.21 -22.54 -5.62
N ASN A 479 6.35 -22.41 -6.64
CA ASN A 479 5.21 -23.31 -6.85
C ASN A 479 4.33 -23.53 -5.60
N ILE A 480 4.13 -22.46 -4.82
CA ILE A 480 3.33 -22.54 -3.60
C ILE A 480 1.88 -22.92 -3.95
N THR A 481 1.35 -23.89 -3.20
CA THR A 481 -0.02 -24.37 -3.36
C THR A 481 -0.65 -24.57 -2.00
N ALA A 482 -1.96 -24.36 -1.94
CA ALA A 482 -2.81 -24.70 -0.82
C ALA A 482 -3.96 -25.56 -1.34
N TYR A 483 -4.32 -26.61 -0.60
CA TYR A 483 -5.40 -27.50 -0.97
C TYR A 483 -6.15 -27.99 0.27
N SER A 484 -7.47 -27.97 0.17
CA SER A 484 -8.41 -28.59 1.11
C SER A 484 -9.70 -28.90 0.35
N ASP A 485 -10.35 -30.01 0.71
CA ASP A 485 -11.67 -30.40 0.21
C ASP A 485 -12.55 -30.90 1.36
N TYR A 486 -13.79 -31.29 1.03
CA TYR A 486 -14.81 -31.76 1.97
C TYR A 486 -14.39 -32.98 2.81
N THR A 487 -13.37 -33.72 2.40
CA THR A 487 -12.83 -34.84 3.18
C THR A 487 -11.87 -34.38 4.28
N THR A 488 -11.43 -33.12 4.22
CA THR A 488 -10.48 -32.49 5.15
C THR A 488 -10.91 -31.08 5.60
N PRO A 489 -12.15 -30.88 6.10
CA PRO A 489 -12.77 -29.57 6.29
C PRO A 489 -12.08 -28.67 7.33
N ALA A 490 -11.29 -29.27 8.24
CA ALA A 490 -10.60 -28.57 9.31
C ALA A 490 -9.08 -28.47 9.09
N SER A 491 -8.58 -28.66 7.87
CA SER A 491 -7.14 -28.63 7.58
C SER A 491 -6.81 -28.08 6.20
N MET A 492 -5.61 -27.52 6.06
CA MET A 492 -5.06 -27.05 4.79
C MET A 492 -3.73 -27.75 4.52
N GLN A 493 -3.60 -28.40 3.37
CA GLN A 493 -2.32 -28.92 2.91
C GLN A 493 -1.61 -27.84 2.08
N LEU A 494 -0.45 -27.40 2.56
CA LEU A 494 0.46 -26.51 1.86
C LEU A 494 1.60 -27.32 1.25
N ALA A 495 1.99 -26.96 0.03
CA ALA A 495 3.18 -27.49 -0.63
C ALA A 495 3.91 -26.39 -1.40
N TRP A 496 5.22 -26.53 -1.53
CA TRP A 496 6.10 -25.58 -2.23
C TRP A 496 7.38 -26.29 -2.68
N ASP A 497 8.12 -25.65 -3.58
CA ASP A 497 9.48 -26.03 -3.92
C ASP A 497 10.45 -25.15 -3.14
N ASP A 498 11.42 -25.77 -2.48
CA ASP A 498 12.41 -25.04 -1.70
C ASP A 498 13.32 -24.16 -2.58
N PRO A 499 13.76 -22.99 -2.08
CA PRO A 499 14.79 -22.22 -2.77
C PRO A 499 16.12 -22.97 -2.76
N THR A 500 16.77 -22.98 -3.92
CA THR A 500 18.05 -23.67 -4.12
C THR A 500 19.24 -22.72 -4.20
N HIS A 501 18.98 -21.42 -4.28
CA HIS A 501 19.99 -20.38 -4.43
C HIS A 501 19.57 -19.12 -3.70
N TYR A 502 20.56 -18.33 -3.29
CA TYR A 502 20.40 -16.92 -2.96
C TYR A 502 20.02 -16.10 -4.20
N ALA A 503 19.50 -14.88 -4.01
CA ALA A 503 19.20 -13.94 -5.09
C ALA A 503 20.46 -13.60 -5.91
N GLY A 504 21.64 -13.61 -5.28
CA GLY A 504 22.95 -13.46 -5.93
C GLY A 504 23.38 -14.65 -6.81
N GLY A 505 22.64 -15.76 -6.76
CA GLY A 505 22.91 -16.96 -7.55
C GLY A 505 23.85 -17.98 -6.89
N ASP A 506 24.34 -17.71 -5.67
CA ASP A 506 25.08 -18.70 -4.90
C ASP A 506 24.14 -19.83 -4.42
N PRO A 507 24.61 -21.10 -4.36
CA PRO A 507 23.79 -22.20 -3.87
C PRO A 507 23.38 -22.02 -2.41
N LEU A 508 22.12 -22.33 -2.10
CA LEU A 508 21.55 -22.35 -0.76
C LEU A 508 21.16 -23.79 -0.40
N LEU A 509 21.68 -24.31 0.71
CA LEU A 509 21.45 -25.70 1.11
C LEU A 509 20.25 -25.83 2.09
N PRO A 510 19.51 -26.94 2.06
CA PRO A 510 18.38 -27.21 2.97
C PRO A 510 18.65 -26.98 4.47
N GLY A 511 19.89 -27.16 4.94
CA GLY A 511 20.26 -26.94 6.33
C GLY A 511 20.55 -25.48 6.71
N GLU A 512 20.45 -24.56 5.76
CA GLU A 512 20.86 -23.15 5.93
C GLU A 512 19.68 -22.19 6.04
N PHE A 513 18.45 -22.65 5.84
CA PHE A 513 17.24 -21.82 5.90
C PHE A 513 16.04 -22.55 6.51
N THR A 514 15.01 -21.77 6.85
CA THR A 514 13.65 -22.22 7.18
C THR A 514 12.64 -21.58 6.24
N ILE A 515 11.49 -22.23 6.04
CA ILE A 515 10.30 -21.66 5.42
C ILE A 515 9.36 -21.20 6.53
N GLU A 516 9.19 -19.90 6.63
CA GLU A 516 8.28 -19.26 7.58
C GLU A 516 6.88 -19.19 6.97
N ILE A 517 5.88 -19.69 7.71
CA ILE A 517 4.49 -19.76 7.27
C ILE A 517 3.64 -18.90 8.20
N GLN A 518 2.90 -17.96 7.61
CA GLN A 518 1.92 -17.13 8.30
C GLN A 518 0.52 -17.41 7.73
N ARG A 519 -0.47 -17.53 8.61
CA ARG A 519 -1.90 -17.59 8.26
C ARG A 519 -2.55 -16.28 8.68
N ASP A 520 -3.14 -15.56 7.73
CA ASP A 520 -3.78 -14.25 7.93
C ASP A 520 -2.88 -13.27 8.72
N SER A 521 -1.61 -13.20 8.31
CA SER A 521 -0.52 -12.40 8.93
C SER A 521 -0.08 -12.86 10.33
N VAL A 522 -0.55 -14.00 10.83
CA VAL A 522 -0.12 -14.59 12.10
C VAL A 522 0.83 -15.76 11.82
N PRO A 523 2.05 -15.80 12.39
CA PRO A 523 2.95 -16.94 12.26
C PRO A 523 2.32 -18.23 12.80
N VAL A 524 2.34 -19.29 11.98
CA VAL A 524 1.80 -20.62 12.34
C VAL A 524 2.86 -21.72 12.32
N ALA A 525 3.91 -21.60 11.50
CA ALA A 525 5.00 -22.56 11.46
C ALA A 525 6.32 -21.97 10.95
N SER A 526 7.43 -22.61 11.32
CA SER A 526 8.77 -22.42 10.78
C SER A 526 9.32 -23.81 10.44
N ILE A 527 9.49 -24.08 9.15
CA ILE A 527 9.77 -25.41 8.61
C ILE A 527 11.23 -25.47 8.14
N PRO A 528 12.07 -26.41 8.61
CA PRO A 528 13.43 -26.53 8.12
C PRO A 528 13.49 -26.78 6.61
N GLY A 529 14.46 -26.17 5.93
CA GLY A 529 14.72 -26.48 4.52
C GLY A 529 14.95 -27.98 4.29
N GLY A 530 14.47 -28.46 3.16
CA GLY A 530 14.39 -29.85 2.74
C GLY A 530 13.02 -30.49 2.98
N ALA A 531 12.11 -29.80 3.66
CA ALA A 531 10.71 -30.19 3.77
C ALA A 531 9.86 -29.26 2.90
N GLU A 532 9.08 -29.86 1.99
CA GLU A 532 8.33 -29.15 0.93
C GLU A 532 6.81 -29.18 1.16
N GLN A 533 6.38 -29.62 2.34
CA GLN A 533 4.97 -29.77 2.69
C GLN A 533 4.71 -29.45 4.17
N TYR A 534 3.55 -28.87 4.43
CA TYR A 534 3.03 -28.63 5.77
C TYR A 534 1.51 -28.77 5.78
N THR A 535 0.95 -29.32 6.86
CA THR A 535 -0.50 -29.37 7.04
C THR A 535 -0.89 -28.51 8.23
N ASP A 536 -1.63 -27.45 7.96
CA ASP A 536 -2.27 -26.63 8.99
C ASP A 536 -3.58 -27.27 9.44
N MET A 537 -3.87 -27.24 10.74
CA MET A 537 -4.99 -27.96 11.36
C MET A 537 -5.82 -27.02 12.23
N GLY A 538 -7.09 -27.38 12.46
CA GLY A 538 -8.00 -26.62 13.32
C GLY A 538 -8.62 -25.41 12.63
N LEU A 539 -8.79 -25.50 11.31
CA LEU A 539 -9.47 -24.50 10.49
C LEU A 539 -10.99 -24.65 10.60
N ASN A 540 -11.70 -23.56 10.29
CA ASN A 540 -13.15 -23.59 10.15
C ASN A 540 -13.52 -23.91 8.71
N ASP A 541 -14.41 -24.87 8.54
CA ASP A 541 -14.95 -25.29 7.26
C ASP A 541 -15.60 -24.11 6.50
N GLY A 542 -15.45 -24.08 5.17
CA GLY A 542 -15.92 -23.02 4.28
C GLY A 542 -15.22 -21.67 4.43
N GLN A 543 -14.30 -21.49 5.38
CA GLN A 543 -13.61 -20.22 5.60
C GLN A 543 -12.39 -20.08 4.67
N LEU A 544 -12.27 -18.92 4.00
CA LEU A 544 -11.10 -18.55 3.21
C LEU A 544 -9.93 -18.20 4.15
N TYR A 545 -8.79 -18.84 3.94
CA TYR A 545 -7.54 -18.53 4.62
C TYR A 545 -6.49 -18.07 3.62
N THR A 546 -5.68 -17.08 4.00
CA THR A 546 -4.53 -16.63 3.21
C THR A 546 -3.24 -17.00 3.91
N TYR A 547 -2.38 -17.73 3.21
CA TYR A 547 -1.06 -18.14 3.69
C TYR A 547 0.03 -17.31 3.00
N ARG A 548 0.96 -16.82 3.82
CA ARG A 548 2.22 -16.19 3.38
C ARG A 548 3.38 -17.12 3.69
N LEU A 549 4.19 -17.42 2.68
CA LEU A 549 5.38 -18.25 2.80
C LEU A 549 6.61 -17.46 2.33
N TYR A 550 7.69 -17.49 3.10
CA TYR A 550 8.98 -16.92 2.72
C TYR A 550 10.13 -17.74 3.31
N ALA A 551 11.29 -17.70 2.68
CA ALA A 551 12.49 -18.34 3.16
C ALA A 551 13.26 -17.40 4.09
N LYS A 552 13.85 -17.96 5.16
CA LYS A 552 14.68 -17.24 6.12
C LYS A 552 16.00 -17.98 6.35
N VAL A 553 17.11 -17.33 6.09
CA VAL A 553 18.46 -17.91 6.28
C VAL A 553 18.80 -17.92 7.76
N ILE A 554 19.21 -19.07 8.28
CA ILE A 554 19.47 -19.29 9.72
C ILE A 554 20.66 -18.47 10.22
N ALA A 555 21.71 -18.34 9.39
CA ALA A 555 22.95 -17.69 9.80
C ALA A 555 22.87 -16.17 9.84
N THR A 556 22.06 -15.56 8.96
CA THR A 556 22.02 -14.11 8.75
C THR A 556 20.69 -13.48 9.12
N ASP A 557 19.65 -14.28 9.41
CA ASP A 557 18.26 -13.83 9.53
C ASP A 557 17.71 -13.15 8.25
N SER A 558 18.43 -13.20 7.13
CA SER A 558 17.99 -12.68 5.82
C SER A 558 16.74 -13.42 5.33
N THR A 559 15.80 -12.70 4.73
CA THR A 559 14.51 -13.25 4.28
C THR A 559 14.27 -13.00 2.81
N SER A 560 13.64 -13.95 2.11
CA SER A 560 13.14 -13.73 0.76
C SER A 560 11.93 -12.79 0.77
N GLU A 561 11.51 -12.34 -0.41
CA GLU A 561 10.14 -11.88 -0.60
C GLU A 561 9.14 -12.97 -0.18
N ALA A 562 7.98 -12.56 0.32
CA ALA A 562 6.89 -13.46 0.69
C ALA A 562 5.94 -13.69 -0.49
N LEU A 563 5.58 -14.97 -0.71
CA LEU A 563 4.55 -15.35 -1.65
C LEU A 563 3.25 -15.69 -0.92
N GLU A 564 2.13 -15.44 -1.58
CA GLU A 564 0.78 -15.64 -1.04
C GLU A 564 -0.01 -16.69 -1.81
N VAL A 565 -0.73 -17.52 -1.06
CA VAL A 565 -1.74 -18.43 -1.61
C VAL A 565 -2.97 -18.43 -0.69
N SER A 566 -4.16 -18.44 -1.28
CA SER A 566 -5.43 -18.48 -0.53
C SER A 566 -6.26 -19.68 -0.96
N TRP A 567 -6.94 -20.30 0.00
CA TRP A 567 -7.83 -21.44 -0.26
C TRP A 567 -8.89 -21.55 0.85
N HIS A 568 -10.07 -22.08 0.52
CA HIS A 568 -11.13 -22.34 1.50
C HIS A 568 -10.88 -23.67 2.20
N ALA A 569 -10.86 -23.68 3.53
CA ALA A 569 -10.83 -24.95 4.25
C ALA A 569 -12.13 -25.74 3.94
N GLY A 570 -12.01 -27.01 3.58
CA GLY A 570 -13.15 -27.81 3.09
C GLY A 570 -13.45 -27.67 1.59
N GLY A 571 -12.75 -26.79 0.87
CA GLY A 571 -13.14 -26.39 -0.48
C GLY A 571 -14.10 -25.20 -0.47
N SER A 572 -14.34 -24.61 -1.64
CA SER A 572 -15.28 -23.49 -1.77
C SER A 572 -16.67 -23.91 -1.28
N PRO A 573 -17.34 -23.10 -0.45
CA PRO A 573 -18.72 -23.38 -0.04
C PRO A 573 -19.73 -23.06 -1.15
N VAL A 574 -19.30 -22.55 -2.30
CA VAL A 574 -20.21 -22.14 -3.39
C VAL A 574 -20.25 -23.20 -4.48
N PRO A 575 -21.43 -23.78 -4.80
CA PRO A 575 -21.58 -24.71 -5.91
C PRO A 575 -21.20 -24.10 -7.26
N ALA A 576 -20.64 -24.90 -8.17
CA ALA A 576 -20.50 -24.48 -9.56
C ALA A 576 -21.86 -24.25 -10.22
N ALA A 577 -21.88 -23.44 -11.28
CA ALA A 577 -23.12 -23.20 -12.04
C ALA A 577 -23.62 -24.50 -12.71
N PRO A 578 -24.94 -24.78 -12.72
CA PRO A 578 -25.49 -25.86 -13.51
C PRO A 578 -25.22 -25.66 -15.01
N ALA A 579 -24.93 -26.75 -15.72
CA ALA A 579 -24.52 -26.72 -17.12
C ALA A 579 -25.67 -27.12 -18.06
N ASN A 580 -25.46 -26.90 -19.36
CA ASN A 580 -26.34 -27.40 -20.44
C ASN A 580 -27.83 -27.05 -20.29
N LEU A 581 -28.14 -25.84 -19.78
CA LEU A 581 -29.51 -25.36 -19.73
C LEU A 581 -30.09 -25.26 -21.15
N ALA A 582 -31.20 -25.95 -21.36
CA ALA A 582 -31.97 -25.91 -22.60
C ALA A 582 -33.45 -25.74 -22.28
N CYS A 583 -34.21 -25.24 -23.26
CA CYS A 583 -35.63 -25.04 -23.13
C CYS A 583 -36.39 -25.52 -24.38
N ALA A 584 -37.47 -26.25 -24.15
CA ALA A 584 -38.43 -26.67 -25.17
C ALA A 584 -39.82 -26.10 -24.83
N ALA A 585 -40.30 -25.16 -25.63
CA ALA A 585 -41.58 -24.52 -25.42
C ALA A 585 -42.74 -25.27 -26.11
N THR A 586 -43.93 -25.10 -25.54
CA THR A 586 -45.22 -25.56 -26.07
C THR A 586 -46.18 -24.37 -26.12
N ALA A 587 -47.44 -24.60 -26.54
CA ALA A 587 -48.45 -23.56 -26.56
C ALA A 587 -48.77 -22.94 -25.18
N THR A 588 -48.43 -23.61 -24.07
CA THR A 588 -48.79 -23.18 -22.70
C THR A 588 -47.66 -23.29 -21.68
N SER A 589 -46.54 -23.91 -22.03
CA SER A 589 -45.52 -24.31 -21.07
C SER A 589 -44.11 -24.24 -21.67
N ALA A 590 -43.12 -23.92 -20.84
CA ALA A 590 -41.70 -24.08 -21.14
C ALA A 590 -41.16 -25.27 -20.34
N ILE A 591 -40.56 -26.24 -21.02
CA ILE A 591 -39.91 -27.41 -20.42
C ILE A 591 -38.41 -27.17 -20.43
N LEU A 592 -37.83 -26.96 -19.24
CA LEU A 592 -36.40 -26.74 -19.04
C LEU A 592 -35.70 -28.06 -18.72
N THR A 593 -34.46 -28.18 -19.17
CA THR A 593 -33.53 -29.27 -18.82
C THR A 593 -32.13 -28.73 -18.58
N TRP A 594 -31.38 -29.32 -17.65
CA TRP A 594 -30.01 -28.92 -17.32
C TRP A 594 -29.23 -30.11 -16.75
N GLU A 595 -27.93 -29.92 -16.53
CA GLU A 595 -27.05 -30.82 -15.78
C GLU A 595 -26.70 -30.19 -14.43
N ASP A 596 -26.93 -30.93 -13.35
CA ASP A 596 -26.52 -30.51 -12.00
C ASP A 596 -24.99 -30.41 -11.92
N PRO A 597 -24.45 -29.46 -11.14
CA PRO A 597 -23.02 -29.38 -10.90
C PRO A 597 -22.52 -30.61 -10.12
N THR A 598 -21.29 -31.03 -10.39
CA THR A 598 -20.60 -32.09 -9.63
C THR A 598 -19.41 -31.56 -8.82
N ALA A 599 -19.21 -30.25 -8.85
CA ALA A 599 -18.09 -29.56 -8.22
C ALA A 599 -18.56 -28.20 -7.65
N GLN A 600 -17.82 -27.72 -6.67
CA GLN A 600 -17.85 -26.34 -6.20
C GLN A 600 -17.22 -25.42 -7.25
N GLU A 601 -17.34 -24.10 -7.08
CA GLU A 601 -16.83 -23.09 -8.01
C GLU A 601 -15.30 -23.17 -8.22
N ASP A 602 -14.56 -23.61 -7.20
CA ASP A 602 -13.10 -23.82 -7.26
C ASP A 602 -12.68 -25.16 -7.89
N GLY A 603 -13.65 -25.98 -8.30
CA GLY A 603 -13.45 -27.29 -8.90
C GLY A 603 -13.30 -28.45 -7.91
N THR A 604 -13.36 -28.20 -6.60
CA THR A 604 -13.42 -29.28 -5.61
C THR A 604 -14.76 -30.04 -5.73
N PRO A 605 -14.84 -31.33 -5.38
CA PRO A 605 -16.09 -32.09 -5.51
C PRO A 605 -17.23 -31.49 -4.67
N LEU A 606 -18.44 -31.45 -5.24
CA LEU A 606 -19.66 -31.03 -4.56
C LEU A 606 -20.33 -32.24 -3.89
N ASP A 607 -20.67 -32.17 -2.61
CA ASP A 607 -21.30 -33.26 -1.86
C ASP A 607 -22.62 -32.88 -1.15
N ASP A 608 -23.02 -31.61 -1.24
CA ASP A 608 -24.05 -30.96 -0.41
C ASP A 608 -25.12 -30.20 -1.24
N LEU A 609 -25.30 -30.52 -2.52
CA LEU A 609 -26.34 -29.90 -3.37
C LEU A 609 -27.76 -30.13 -2.81
N ASP A 610 -28.45 -29.06 -2.38
CA ASP A 610 -29.83 -29.11 -1.86
C ASP A 610 -30.89 -28.99 -2.94
N HIS A 611 -30.79 -28.02 -3.87
CA HIS A 611 -31.73 -27.87 -4.98
C HIS A 611 -31.19 -26.96 -6.10
N ILE A 612 -31.92 -26.90 -7.21
CA ILE A 612 -31.71 -25.95 -8.30
C ILE A 612 -32.83 -24.92 -8.29
N ASN A 613 -32.47 -23.63 -8.24
CA ASN A 613 -33.39 -22.53 -8.44
C ASN A 613 -33.54 -22.19 -9.93
N ILE A 614 -34.78 -22.07 -10.39
CA ILE A 614 -35.14 -21.71 -11.75
C ILE A 614 -35.62 -20.27 -11.74
N TYR A 615 -34.98 -19.42 -12.53
CA TYR A 615 -35.35 -18.01 -12.70
C TYR A 615 -35.95 -17.79 -14.08
N ARG A 616 -37.05 -17.04 -14.15
CA ARG A 616 -37.69 -16.54 -15.37
C ARG A 616 -37.61 -15.02 -15.38
N ASN A 617 -37.03 -14.45 -16.43
CA ASN A 617 -36.79 -13.01 -16.59
C ASN A 617 -36.13 -12.40 -15.33
N GLY A 618 -35.18 -13.14 -14.74
CA GLY A 618 -34.47 -12.77 -13.52
C GLY A 618 -35.26 -12.91 -12.20
N SER A 619 -36.50 -13.39 -12.23
CA SER A 619 -37.32 -13.64 -11.02
C SER A 619 -37.45 -15.12 -10.74
N LEU A 620 -37.42 -15.53 -9.46
CA LEU A 620 -37.56 -16.95 -9.09
C LEU A 620 -38.93 -17.50 -9.56
N ALA A 621 -38.89 -18.48 -10.45
CA ALA A 621 -40.08 -19.15 -11.00
C ALA A 621 -40.41 -20.43 -10.21
N GLY A 622 -39.39 -21.11 -9.68
CA GLY A 622 -39.53 -22.27 -8.82
C GLY A 622 -38.19 -22.93 -8.52
N SER A 623 -38.23 -24.12 -7.94
CA SER A 623 -37.06 -24.94 -7.67
C SER A 623 -37.29 -26.40 -8.07
N ALA A 624 -36.20 -27.12 -8.28
CA ALA A 624 -36.19 -28.55 -8.57
C ALA A 624 -35.21 -29.27 -7.63
N PRO A 625 -35.58 -30.44 -7.07
CA PRO A 625 -34.68 -31.18 -6.19
C PRO A 625 -33.48 -31.74 -6.96
N PRO A 626 -32.40 -32.15 -6.27
CA PRO A 626 -31.20 -32.68 -6.89
C PRO A 626 -31.54 -33.92 -7.73
N GLY A 627 -30.94 -34.01 -8.91
CA GLY A 627 -31.17 -35.10 -9.87
C GLY A 627 -32.47 -35.01 -10.67
N ALA A 628 -33.34 -34.02 -10.44
CA ALA A 628 -34.57 -33.87 -11.22
C ALA A 628 -34.28 -33.53 -12.70
N GLN A 629 -33.25 -32.73 -12.97
CA GLN A 629 -32.73 -32.34 -14.31
C GLN A 629 -33.77 -31.80 -15.31
N THR A 630 -35.01 -31.57 -14.87
CA THR A 630 -36.09 -31.00 -15.67
C THR A 630 -37.07 -30.23 -14.81
N TYR A 631 -37.62 -29.14 -15.37
CA TYR A 631 -38.63 -28.31 -14.73
C TYR A 631 -39.62 -27.80 -15.78
N THR A 632 -40.92 -27.88 -15.51
CA THR A 632 -41.96 -27.34 -16.39
C THR A 632 -42.53 -26.06 -15.81
N ASP A 633 -42.30 -24.94 -16.49
CA ASP A 633 -42.93 -23.66 -16.19
C ASP A 633 -44.17 -23.44 -17.08
N ASN A 634 -45.20 -22.78 -16.55
CA ASN A 634 -46.44 -22.48 -17.28
C ASN A 634 -46.70 -20.96 -17.30
N PRO A 635 -45.87 -20.17 -17.99
CA PRO A 635 -46.07 -18.74 -18.07
C PRO A 635 -47.25 -18.39 -19.00
N PRO A 636 -47.75 -17.14 -18.95
CA PRO A 636 -48.71 -16.66 -19.93
C PRO A 636 -48.22 -16.88 -21.37
N PRO A 637 -49.08 -17.41 -22.27
CA PRO A 637 -48.69 -17.61 -23.66
C PRO A 637 -48.63 -16.30 -24.45
N GLY A 638 -47.83 -16.27 -25.52
CA GLY A 638 -47.63 -15.15 -26.43
C GLY A 638 -46.36 -14.33 -26.16
N PHE A 639 -45.44 -14.81 -25.32
CA PHE A 639 -44.24 -14.06 -24.92
C PHE A 639 -42.98 -14.93 -24.93
N THR A 640 -41.84 -14.29 -25.21
CA THR A 640 -40.51 -14.87 -25.00
C THR A 640 -40.08 -14.66 -23.56
N TYR A 641 -39.56 -15.72 -22.95
CA TYR A 641 -39.04 -15.74 -21.59
C TYR A 641 -37.58 -16.15 -21.60
N THR A 642 -36.76 -15.44 -20.84
CA THR A 642 -35.37 -15.79 -20.58
C THR A 642 -35.30 -16.60 -19.29
N TYR A 643 -34.70 -17.78 -19.33
CA TYR A 643 -34.52 -18.66 -18.18
C TYR A 643 -33.05 -18.81 -17.81
N THR A 644 -32.77 -18.83 -16.51
CA THR A 644 -31.47 -19.19 -15.94
C THR A 644 -31.66 -20.12 -14.76
N VAL A 645 -30.68 -20.98 -14.49
CA VAL A 645 -30.69 -21.87 -13.31
C VAL A 645 -29.48 -21.60 -12.42
N ARG A 646 -29.66 -21.79 -11.11
CA ARG A 646 -28.60 -21.66 -10.09
C ARG A 646 -28.67 -22.83 -9.12
N ALA A 647 -27.54 -23.42 -8.78
CA ALA A 647 -27.44 -24.44 -7.75
C ALA A 647 -27.42 -23.80 -6.35
N VAL A 648 -28.01 -24.51 -5.40
CA VAL A 648 -28.10 -24.16 -3.99
C VAL A 648 -27.60 -25.34 -3.18
N ASP A 649 -26.70 -25.08 -2.23
CA ASP A 649 -26.24 -26.09 -1.26
C ASP A 649 -27.21 -26.23 -0.07
N ASP A 650 -26.89 -27.14 0.87
CA ASP A 650 -27.65 -27.38 2.10
C ASP A 650 -27.11 -26.63 3.34
N GLU A 651 -26.15 -25.72 3.13
CA GLU A 651 -25.55 -24.91 4.19
C GLU A 651 -26.56 -23.91 4.81
N THR A 652 -26.20 -23.37 5.98
CA THR A 652 -27.01 -22.36 6.67
C THR A 652 -26.15 -21.16 7.07
N PRO A 653 -26.25 -20.01 6.37
CA PRO A 653 -27.13 -19.73 5.23
C PRO A 653 -26.68 -20.45 3.94
N PRO A 654 -27.61 -20.79 3.02
CA PRO A 654 -27.26 -21.50 1.80
C PRO A 654 -26.51 -20.59 0.82
N ASN A 655 -25.50 -21.13 0.15
CA ASN A 655 -24.79 -20.45 -0.93
C ASN A 655 -25.44 -20.76 -2.28
N LEU A 656 -25.28 -19.81 -3.20
CA LEU A 656 -25.95 -19.82 -4.48
C LEU A 656 -24.93 -19.66 -5.60
N SER A 657 -24.83 -20.67 -6.48
CA SER A 657 -23.89 -20.67 -7.59
C SER A 657 -24.03 -19.43 -8.48
N ALA A 658 -23.03 -19.11 -9.30
CA ALA A 658 -23.25 -18.23 -10.45
C ALA A 658 -24.42 -18.75 -11.33
N PRO A 659 -25.14 -17.88 -12.06
CA PRO A 659 -26.14 -18.33 -13.02
C PRO A 659 -25.50 -19.15 -14.14
N GLY A 660 -26.11 -20.29 -14.46
CA GLY A 660 -25.81 -21.01 -15.69
C GLY A 660 -26.18 -20.16 -16.92
N ASN A 661 -25.76 -20.63 -18.10
CA ASN A 661 -26.07 -19.95 -19.37
C ASN A 661 -27.57 -19.72 -19.51
N ALA A 662 -27.95 -18.51 -19.90
CA ALA A 662 -29.35 -18.17 -20.15
C ALA A 662 -29.86 -18.85 -21.42
N VAL A 663 -31.14 -19.25 -21.42
CA VAL A 663 -31.85 -19.74 -22.60
C VAL A 663 -33.14 -18.96 -22.79
N GLU A 664 -33.49 -18.65 -24.03
CA GLU A 664 -34.74 -17.97 -24.37
C GLU A 664 -35.76 -18.93 -24.97
N CYS A 665 -37.03 -18.72 -24.62
CA CYS A 665 -38.11 -19.61 -25.00
C CYS A 665 -39.42 -18.85 -25.21
N PHE A 666 -39.98 -18.93 -26.41
CA PHE A 666 -41.30 -18.40 -26.70
C PHE A 666 -42.38 -19.42 -26.36
N VAL A 667 -43.20 -19.11 -25.36
CA VAL A 667 -44.34 -19.94 -24.97
C VAL A 667 -45.57 -19.42 -25.68
N GLY A 668 -46.13 -20.19 -26.61
CA GLY A 668 -47.30 -19.78 -27.40
C GLY A 668 -47.34 -20.44 -28.78
N SER A 669 -48.38 -20.15 -29.55
CA SER A 669 -48.50 -20.62 -30.94
C SER A 669 -48.06 -19.58 -31.96
N THR A 670 -48.47 -18.31 -31.81
CA THR A 670 -48.16 -17.18 -32.70
C THR A 670 -48.26 -15.86 -31.93
N PRO A 671 -47.33 -14.90 -32.09
CA PRO A 671 -47.38 -13.60 -31.43
C PRO A 671 -48.35 -12.63 -32.15
N ASN A 672 -48.84 -11.60 -31.46
CA ASN A 672 -49.70 -10.58 -32.06
C ASN A 672 -48.89 -9.54 -32.86
N PHE A 673 -47.67 -9.24 -32.43
CA PHE A 673 -46.79 -8.26 -33.07
C PHE A 673 -45.49 -8.95 -33.48
N LEU A 674 -45.01 -8.68 -34.68
CA LEU A 674 -43.71 -9.17 -35.12
C LEU A 674 -42.73 -8.00 -35.17
N VAL A 675 -41.56 -8.15 -34.57
CA VAL A 675 -40.42 -7.25 -34.77
C VAL A 675 -39.44 -8.00 -35.65
N TRP A 676 -39.42 -7.65 -36.93
CA TRP A 676 -38.53 -8.26 -37.90
C TRP A 676 -37.31 -7.37 -38.12
N VAL A 677 -36.14 -7.91 -37.76
CA VAL A 677 -34.84 -7.29 -38.01
C VAL A 677 -34.25 -7.94 -39.24
N GLY A 678 -33.93 -7.17 -40.28
CA GLY A 678 -33.38 -7.72 -41.51
C GLY A 678 -32.12 -8.56 -41.22
N PRO A 679 -31.93 -9.73 -41.87
CA PRO A 679 -30.86 -10.68 -41.53
C PRO A 679 -29.43 -10.11 -41.68
N ASP A 680 -29.26 -9.06 -42.49
CA ASP A 680 -27.97 -8.38 -42.69
C ASP A 680 -27.72 -7.25 -41.68
N ALA A 681 -28.72 -6.89 -40.85
CA ALA A 681 -28.57 -5.89 -39.81
C ALA A 681 -27.79 -6.48 -38.61
N THR A 682 -26.71 -5.82 -38.21
CA THR A 682 -25.80 -6.32 -37.17
C THR A 682 -25.32 -5.20 -36.22
N GLY A 683 -25.08 -5.55 -34.96
CA GLY A 683 -24.57 -4.60 -33.97
C GLY A 683 -25.53 -3.43 -33.75
N ALA A 684 -25.02 -2.19 -33.84
CA ALA A 684 -25.82 -0.98 -33.63
C ALA A 684 -26.99 -0.84 -34.63
N SER A 685 -26.94 -1.51 -35.80
CA SER A 685 -28.04 -1.47 -36.76
C SER A 685 -29.19 -2.44 -36.45
N ALA A 686 -29.01 -3.38 -35.52
CA ALA A 686 -30.06 -4.29 -35.05
C ALA A 686 -30.67 -3.84 -33.70
N ALA A 687 -29.99 -2.97 -32.96
CA ALA A 687 -30.32 -2.58 -31.58
C ALA A 687 -31.71 -1.93 -31.40
N SER A 688 -32.25 -1.34 -32.47
CA SER A 688 -33.60 -0.79 -32.47
C SER A 688 -34.68 -1.88 -32.41
N GLY A 689 -34.41 -3.06 -32.96
CA GLY A 689 -35.28 -4.23 -32.85
C GLY A 689 -35.48 -4.66 -31.40
N ASP A 690 -34.39 -4.78 -30.65
CA ASP A 690 -34.42 -5.10 -29.22
C ASP A 690 -35.24 -4.05 -28.45
N SER A 691 -35.00 -2.77 -28.71
CA SER A 691 -35.69 -1.67 -28.03
C SER A 691 -37.19 -1.64 -28.32
N ILE A 692 -37.60 -1.94 -29.56
CA ILE A 692 -39.01 -2.01 -29.97
C ILE A 692 -39.67 -3.23 -29.32
N PHE A 693 -39.00 -4.39 -29.35
CA PHE A 693 -39.47 -5.62 -28.73
C PHE A 693 -39.68 -5.43 -27.23
N ASP A 694 -38.69 -4.90 -26.52
CA ASP A 694 -38.77 -4.58 -25.10
C ASP A 694 -39.93 -3.64 -24.79
N ALA A 695 -40.15 -2.62 -25.62
CA ALA A 695 -41.27 -1.69 -25.45
C ALA A 695 -42.63 -2.38 -25.64
N LEU A 696 -42.77 -3.26 -26.62
CA LEU A 696 -44.00 -4.03 -26.84
C LEU A 696 -44.29 -4.96 -25.67
N VAL A 697 -43.29 -5.74 -25.24
CA VAL A 697 -43.40 -6.64 -24.09
C VAL A 697 -43.75 -5.86 -22.82
N ALA A 698 -43.09 -4.74 -22.55
CA ALA A 698 -43.36 -3.88 -21.40
C ALA A 698 -44.80 -3.31 -21.39
N ASN A 699 -45.42 -3.17 -22.57
CA ASN A 699 -46.82 -2.76 -22.72
C ASN A 699 -47.80 -3.94 -22.79
N GLY A 700 -47.36 -5.14 -22.40
CA GLY A 700 -48.18 -6.35 -22.37
C GLY A 700 -48.60 -6.83 -23.76
N LYS A 701 -47.83 -6.50 -24.81
CA LYS A 701 -48.11 -6.92 -26.18
C LYS A 701 -47.40 -8.22 -26.47
N SER A 702 -48.18 -9.23 -26.86
CA SER A 702 -47.68 -10.51 -27.38
C SER A 702 -46.85 -10.22 -28.62
N SER A 703 -45.53 -10.38 -28.51
CA SER A 703 -44.59 -9.97 -29.55
C SER A 703 -43.46 -10.97 -29.70
N PHE A 704 -42.80 -10.96 -30.86
CA PHE A 704 -41.62 -11.79 -31.12
C PHE A 704 -40.61 -11.02 -31.96
N LEU A 705 -39.35 -11.11 -31.57
CA LEU A 705 -38.21 -10.55 -32.29
C LEU A 705 -37.54 -11.66 -33.09
N THR A 706 -37.35 -11.44 -34.40
CA THR A 706 -36.72 -12.44 -35.28
C THR A 706 -36.00 -11.78 -36.43
N ASN A 707 -35.05 -12.51 -37.02
CA ASN A 707 -34.46 -12.16 -38.31
C ASN A 707 -35.11 -12.85 -39.52
N ASP A 708 -36.04 -13.78 -39.28
CA ASP A 708 -36.84 -14.45 -40.30
C ASP A 708 -38.28 -13.92 -40.27
N LEU A 709 -38.67 -13.16 -41.29
CA LEU A 709 -40.03 -12.62 -41.43
C LEU A 709 -41.10 -13.73 -41.45
N PHE A 710 -40.71 -14.96 -41.82
CA PHE A 710 -41.58 -16.10 -41.98
C PHE A 710 -41.45 -17.14 -40.86
N GLU A 711 -40.88 -16.77 -39.70
CA GLU A 711 -40.69 -17.64 -38.53
C GLU A 711 -41.97 -18.43 -38.16
N PHE A 712 -43.14 -17.81 -38.26
CA PHE A 712 -44.44 -18.43 -37.98
C PHE A 712 -45.26 -18.76 -39.23
N GLY A 713 -44.61 -18.80 -40.40
CA GLY A 713 -45.19 -19.06 -41.71
C GLY A 713 -45.35 -17.81 -42.58
N ALA A 714 -45.71 -18.02 -43.85
CA ALA A 714 -45.77 -16.97 -44.87
C ALA A 714 -47.02 -16.06 -44.80
N ASP A 715 -48.02 -16.41 -43.97
CA ASP A 715 -49.24 -15.61 -43.84
C ASP A 715 -49.06 -14.53 -42.77
N LEU A 716 -48.70 -13.33 -43.21
CA LEU A 716 -48.50 -12.19 -42.32
C LEU A 716 -49.80 -11.61 -41.74
N SER A 717 -50.99 -12.04 -42.21
CA SER A 717 -52.27 -11.55 -41.69
C SER A 717 -52.56 -11.98 -40.25
N ILE A 718 -51.75 -12.89 -39.71
CA ILE A 718 -51.80 -13.32 -38.31
C ILE A 718 -51.34 -12.23 -37.32
N TYR A 719 -50.63 -11.20 -37.80
CA TYR A 719 -50.10 -10.12 -36.97
C TYR A 719 -51.00 -8.88 -36.97
N ASP A 720 -51.22 -8.32 -35.78
CA ASP A 720 -51.89 -7.04 -35.57
C ASP A 720 -51.06 -5.88 -36.17
N ALA A 721 -49.72 -5.95 -36.03
CA ALA A 721 -48.78 -5.08 -36.73
C ALA A 721 -47.38 -5.72 -36.84
N ILE A 722 -46.60 -5.25 -37.81
CA ILE A 722 -45.21 -5.66 -38.02
C ILE A 722 -44.32 -4.42 -37.91
N PHE A 723 -43.30 -4.51 -37.06
CA PHE A 723 -42.21 -3.55 -36.98
C PHE A 723 -41.06 -4.08 -37.83
N VAL A 724 -40.64 -3.28 -38.80
CA VAL A 724 -39.58 -3.64 -39.76
C VAL A 724 -38.37 -2.77 -39.44
N VAL A 725 -37.25 -3.43 -39.18
CA VAL A 725 -35.97 -2.83 -38.79
C VAL A 725 -34.92 -3.32 -39.79
N LEU A 726 -34.64 -2.52 -40.81
CA LEU A 726 -33.68 -2.91 -41.85
C LEU A 726 -32.25 -2.50 -41.50
N GLY A 727 -32.07 -1.66 -40.49
CA GLY A 727 -30.76 -1.20 -40.06
C GLY A 727 -30.17 -0.09 -40.94
N ILE A 728 -28.96 0.34 -40.59
CA ILE A 728 -28.31 1.53 -41.15
C ILE A 728 -27.13 1.13 -42.02
N PHE A 729 -26.99 1.78 -43.18
CA PHE A 729 -25.85 1.61 -44.09
C PHE A 729 -24.50 1.77 -43.38
N PRO A 730 -23.48 0.94 -43.67
CA PRO A 730 -23.46 -0.11 -44.71
C PRO A 730 -23.99 -1.48 -44.27
N ASN A 731 -24.45 -1.61 -43.02
CA ASN A 731 -24.88 -2.89 -42.45
C ASN A 731 -26.42 -2.95 -42.37
N ASN A 732 -27.09 -2.57 -43.46
CA ASN A 732 -28.52 -2.65 -43.61
C ASN A 732 -28.90 -3.85 -44.47
N HIS A 733 -30.08 -4.39 -44.22
CA HIS A 733 -30.73 -5.34 -45.12
C HIS A 733 -31.45 -4.58 -46.24
N GLU A 734 -31.21 -4.97 -47.48
CA GLU A 734 -31.87 -4.37 -48.65
C GLU A 734 -32.94 -5.34 -49.18
N ILE A 735 -34.19 -4.88 -49.21
CA ILE A 735 -35.28 -5.60 -49.88
C ILE A 735 -35.32 -5.13 -51.32
N VAL A 736 -34.99 -5.99 -52.27
CA VAL A 736 -34.97 -5.67 -53.70
C VAL A 736 -36.24 -6.15 -54.41
N SER A 737 -36.45 -5.65 -55.62
CA SER A 737 -37.63 -6.01 -56.42
C SER A 737 -37.68 -7.50 -56.70
N GLY A 738 -38.74 -8.17 -56.23
CA GLY A 738 -38.94 -9.60 -56.40
C GLY A 738 -38.75 -10.41 -55.12
N ASP A 739 -38.20 -9.81 -54.06
CA ASP A 739 -37.97 -10.49 -52.79
C ASP A 739 -39.28 -10.95 -52.13
N PRO A 740 -39.32 -12.19 -51.59
CA PRO A 740 -40.49 -12.72 -50.89
C PRO A 740 -40.97 -11.80 -49.76
N GLU A 741 -40.05 -11.21 -49.01
CA GLU A 741 -40.30 -10.31 -47.90
C GLU A 741 -41.06 -9.06 -48.36
N GLY A 742 -40.58 -8.42 -49.43
CA GLY A 742 -41.22 -7.25 -50.02
C GLY A 742 -42.64 -7.54 -50.55
N GLN A 743 -42.83 -8.68 -51.21
CA GLN A 743 -44.15 -9.10 -51.69
C GLN A 743 -45.13 -9.39 -50.55
N ALA A 744 -44.65 -10.05 -49.48
CA ALA A 744 -45.45 -10.39 -48.32
C ALA A 744 -45.88 -9.13 -47.54
N LEU A 745 -44.94 -8.21 -47.27
CA LEU A 745 -45.21 -6.94 -46.60
C LEU A 745 -46.15 -6.05 -47.42
N GLN A 746 -45.97 -6.00 -48.75
CA GLN A 746 -46.89 -5.28 -49.65
C GLN A 746 -48.31 -5.86 -49.59
N SER A 747 -48.43 -7.19 -49.66
CA SER A 747 -49.72 -7.89 -49.58
C SER A 747 -50.40 -7.65 -48.22
N TYR A 748 -49.64 -7.67 -47.14
CA TYR A 748 -50.12 -7.38 -45.79
C TYR A 748 -50.70 -5.95 -45.69
N LEU A 749 -49.99 -4.94 -46.20
CA LEU A 749 -50.46 -3.55 -46.26
C LEU A 749 -51.73 -3.39 -47.12
N GLN A 750 -51.78 -4.01 -48.30
CA GLN A 750 -52.94 -3.93 -49.20
C GLN A 750 -54.21 -4.51 -48.58
N ASN A 751 -54.05 -5.50 -47.69
CA ASN A 751 -55.15 -6.12 -46.96
C ASN A 751 -55.49 -5.39 -45.64
N GLY A 752 -54.91 -4.22 -45.39
CA GLY A 752 -55.23 -3.36 -44.24
C GLY A 752 -54.37 -3.62 -42.99
N GLY A 753 -53.29 -4.40 -43.11
CA GLY A 753 -52.29 -4.58 -42.06
C GLY A 753 -51.50 -3.30 -41.77
N SER A 754 -50.84 -3.25 -40.62
CA SER A 754 -50.07 -2.08 -40.17
C SER A 754 -48.58 -2.38 -40.11
N ILE A 755 -47.77 -1.65 -40.88
CA ILE A 755 -46.31 -1.72 -40.83
C ILE A 755 -45.74 -0.44 -40.21
N TYR A 756 -44.79 -0.61 -39.29
CA TYR A 756 -44.02 0.46 -38.70
C TYR A 756 -42.55 0.29 -39.09
N LEU A 757 -41.98 1.30 -39.75
CA LEU A 757 -40.58 1.31 -40.19
C LEU A 757 -39.72 2.06 -39.17
N GLU A 758 -38.47 1.65 -39.01
CA GLU A 758 -37.50 2.37 -38.17
C GLU A 758 -37.19 3.76 -38.76
N GLY A 759 -36.93 4.74 -37.88
CA GLY A 759 -36.56 6.09 -38.30
C GLY A 759 -35.18 6.13 -38.95
N GLY A 760 -35.14 6.21 -40.28
CA GLY A 760 -33.91 6.15 -41.08
C GLY A 760 -34.03 5.21 -42.27
N ASP A 761 -34.98 4.27 -42.21
CA ASP A 761 -35.34 3.40 -43.31
C ASP A 761 -35.94 4.25 -44.44
N CYS A 762 -35.26 4.28 -45.58
CA CYS A 762 -35.66 5.05 -46.74
C CYS A 762 -35.94 4.09 -47.91
N PHE A 763 -37.06 4.28 -48.60
CA PHE A 763 -37.21 3.72 -49.94
C PHE A 763 -36.25 4.46 -50.87
N ASN A 764 -35.22 3.79 -51.36
CA ASN A 764 -34.32 4.35 -52.35
C ASN A 764 -34.83 4.01 -53.76
N TYR A 765 -35.17 5.03 -54.54
CA TYR A 765 -35.56 4.85 -55.94
C TYR A 765 -34.30 4.73 -56.79
N ASP A 766 -34.00 3.52 -57.26
CA ASP A 766 -32.96 3.29 -58.27
C ASP A 766 -33.57 3.37 -59.69
N PRO A 767 -33.28 4.45 -60.44
CA PRO A 767 -33.80 4.63 -61.79
C PRO A 767 -33.23 3.65 -62.82
N GLU A 768 -32.15 2.91 -62.54
CA GLU A 768 -31.56 1.96 -63.49
C GLU A 768 -32.26 0.59 -63.49
N THR A 769 -32.84 0.17 -62.37
CA THR A 769 -33.47 -1.15 -62.20
C THR A 769 -35.00 -1.11 -62.12
N GLY A 770 -35.61 0.06 -61.94
CA GLY A 770 -37.05 0.26 -62.15
C GLY A 770 -37.97 -0.39 -61.11
N GLY A 771 -37.44 -0.76 -59.94
CA GLY A 771 -38.23 -1.20 -58.78
C GLY A 771 -38.45 -0.05 -57.78
N TYR A 772 -39.62 -0.05 -57.12
CA TYR A 772 -39.91 0.81 -55.97
C TYR A 772 -39.34 0.24 -54.68
#